data_AF-A0A089JYG9-F1
#
_entry.id   AF-A0A089JYG9-F1
#
_cell.length_a   1.000
_cell.length_b   1.000
_cell.length_c   1.000
_cell.angle_alpha   90.00
_cell.angle_beta   90.00
_cell.angle_gamma   90.00
#
_symmetry.space_group_name_H-M   'P 1'
#
loop_
_entity.id
_entity.type
_entity.pdbx_description
1 polymer ?
#
loop_
_entity_poly.entity_id
_entity_poly.type
_entity_poly.pdbx_seq_one_letter_code
_entity_poly.pdbx_strand_id
1 'polypeptide(L)'
;MDPSASGVILGDDASNGIHFDAPTGIPTSDHLYANAWGKNYLFEHTFANMAGQIRYSCSVDVTYPTKWEEAQPDLPGEDGGDPIPQDPIPKDSSFDKTYTFELTPREYAYWQIDQLSVYQIDRALMENYALPGGSVTLYPNNYNAPAVELANSTVVEEHVVPQETGTLSFTPEVVDGGDHEPSPSDVDDKDELKSLAESQTNDPKVQNDRLVFNGQMIMDDTVSTKTGPVPGRIADPQDTGGDVLYQGQLMINRSLLNRANAASSGSIYYTMLPENVEGQGDRAYSINGINSITVHTPVVNYSLLPDDNRPYDQRMDPDYDRTVLILDRPFTVHFTESGQHLNIPGYGNRDYGKYTQNKRIQFPFGVFQEGMYYPENTWINIPVGTLYMNFTMPTWVNEGDYTIHTQSWAINAPSDGAELCQVNLNGNLANYCAAESFNVGVVGRLFDFRIWDIGDFRFEKVFRTGTGNLDHSNAMYYTGGNDENGTPTALSSQKQWHLPIRKGSHPTEQITVPHNGYSFLFDFRTIGNLWQPGEGIRIEPSFYFIPKTGGSAAPVDLYYDVSGSGNKMIGVGSPKDKLSYTRTYRLADGLRNISGGELSTAASYEYNYILTEAERGQTNWLKFYEKYLKRKTEISEGYNLEILPYTSRTLVGPTNIPNGVNPIAAVRSVQHWYGEYNLPIAPYILPKGTNIVTLATHYGGALDGHEQEFISGGYILVKFEIYTVKNSDAGTRILGYKAPEANMWAIEGQMTTDTDEMGHPFSFSSGDIILFESDFSVRNDYQGQGK
;
A
#
# COMPACT_ATOMS: atom_id res chain seq x y z
N MET A 1 48.56 19.52 1.09
CA MET A 1 47.59 19.73 0.00
C MET A 1 46.55 18.60 -0.15
N ASP A 2 46.18 17.88 0.91
CA ASP A 2 45.09 16.88 0.87
C ASP A 2 43.95 17.35 1.79
N PRO A 3 42.72 17.59 1.27
CA PRO A 3 41.60 18.00 2.10
C PRO A 3 40.98 16.85 2.92
N SER A 4 41.42 15.60 2.74
CA SER A 4 40.83 14.40 3.34
C SER A 4 39.30 14.37 3.18
N ALA A 5 38.83 14.74 1.99
CA ALA A 5 37.43 15.05 1.76
C ALA A 5 36.54 13.80 1.89
N SER A 6 35.40 13.97 2.56
CA SER A 6 34.39 12.92 2.78
C SER A 6 32.97 13.47 2.64
N GLY A 7 31.97 12.61 2.45
CA GLY A 7 30.60 13.08 2.24
C GLY A 7 29.57 11.97 2.37
N VAL A 8 28.30 12.36 2.45
CA VAL A 8 27.14 11.45 2.54
C VAL A 8 25.95 12.00 1.76
N ILE A 9 25.07 11.10 1.34
CA ILE A 9 23.75 11.43 0.79
C ILE A 9 22.72 10.53 1.47
N LEU A 10 21.97 11.05 2.44
CA LEU A 10 21.04 10.26 3.29
C LEU A 10 19.62 10.82 3.23
N GLY A 11 18.66 10.12 3.85
CA GLY A 11 17.27 10.58 3.96
C GLY A 11 17.17 11.86 4.79
N ASP A 12 16.40 12.83 4.31
CA ASP A 12 16.11 14.07 5.02
C ASP A 12 14.89 13.89 5.93
N ASP A 13 15.12 13.36 7.13
CA ASP A 13 14.10 13.06 8.13
C ASP A 13 13.21 14.27 8.45
N ALA A 14 13.77 15.48 8.48
CA ALA A 14 13.03 16.70 8.78
C ALA A 14 12.00 17.02 7.68
N SER A 15 12.35 16.75 6.42
CA SER A 15 11.45 16.93 5.27
C SER A 15 10.47 15.78 5.09
N ASN A 16 10.88 14.56 5.45
CA ASN A 16 10.09 13.34 5.24
C ASN A 16 9.10 13.08 6.39
N GLY A 17 9.39 13.54 7.61
CA GLY A 17 8.63 13.26 8.82
C GLY A 17 8.84 11.84 9.37
N ILE A 18 9.64 11.02 8.70
CA ILE A 18 10.00 9.64 9.06
C ILE A 18 11.46 9.37 8.66
N HIS A 19 12.12 8.49 9.40
CA HIS A 19 13.50 8.12 9.14
C HIS A 19 13.60 7.05 8.06
N PHE A 20 14.16 7.41 6.90
CA PHE A 20 14.54 6.47 5.83
C PHE A 20 16.05 6.30 5.78
N ASP A 21 16.51 5.05 5.76
CA ASP A 21 17.92 4.75 5.57
C ASP A 21 18.21 4.59 4.07
N ALA A 22 18.61 5.67 3.41
CA ALA A 22 18.80 5.73 1.96
C ALA A 22 19.65 4.60 1.35
N PRO A 23 20.74 4.11 1.99
CA PRO A 23 21.45 2.90 1.56
C PRO A 23 20.58 1.64 1.43
N THR A 24 19.64 1.43 2.35
CA THR A 24 18.79 0.22 2.37
C THR A 24 17.46 0.41 1.64
N GLY A 25 16.89 1.63 1.66
CA GLY A 25 15.68 1.96 0.93
C GLY A 25 15.18 3.37 1.21
N ILE A 26 14.86 4.11 0.15
CA ILE A 26 14.10 5.36 0.21
C ILE A 26 13.17 5.45 -1.01
N PRO A 27 11.90 5.81 -0.85
CA PRO A 27 10.96 5.91 -1.95
C PRO A 27 11.18 7.16 -2.81
N THR A 28 10.69 7.11 -4.05
CA THR A 28 10.49 8.33 -4.82
C THR A 28 9.47 9.25 -4.14
N SER A 29 9.53 10.56 -4.42
CA SER A 29 8.72 11.58 -3.73
C SER A 29 9.01 11.78 -2.23
N ASP A 30 10.11 11.22 -1.73
CA ASP A 30 10.77 11.66 -0.49
C ASP A 30 12.07 12.40 -0.79
N HIS A 31 12.67 12.96 0.25
CA HIS A 31 13.78 13.90 0.16
C HIS A 31 15.06 13.29 0.72
N LEU A 32 16.16 13.64 0.07
CA LEU A 32 17.51 13.42 0.52
C LEU A 32 18.11 14.73 1.06
N TYR A 33 19.19 14.61 1.79
CA TYR A 33 20.17 15.69 1.95
C TYR A 33 21.53 15.21 1.47
N ALA A 34 22.36 16.15 1.03
CA ALA A 34 23.76 15.91 0.69
C ALA A 34 24.66 16.76 1.59
N ASN A 35 25.74 16.17 2.08
CA ASN A 35 26.72 16.84 2.93
C ASN A 35 28.13 16.43 2.53
N ALA A 36 29.05 17.39 2.51
CA ALA A 36 30.46 17.18 2.24
C ALA A 36 31.33 17.87 3.29
N TRP A 37 32.46 17.24 3.62
CA TRP A 37 33.45 17.76 4.54
C TRP A 37 34.82 17.78 3.87
N GLY A 38 35.61 18.80 4.21
CA GLY A 38 37.00 18.93 3.83
C GLY A 38 37.71 19.88 4.78
N LYS A 39 38.92 20.33 4.43
CA LYS A 39 39.63 21.35 5.20
C LYS A 39 39.08 22.75 4.90
N ASN A 40 38.97 23.61 5.91
CA ASN A 40 38.46 24.98 5.79
C ASN A 40 39.33 25.86 4.87
N TYR A 41 40.59 25.51 4.66
CA TYR A 41 41.46 26.04 3.60
C TYR A 41 42.53 25.00 3.26
N LEU A 42 43.26 25.20 2.18
CA LEU A 42 44.50 24.46 1.90
C LEU A 42 45.64 25.45 1.73
N PHE A 43 46.85 25.02 2.02
CA PHE A 43 48.02 25.80 1.68
C PHE A 43 49.24 24.91 1.38
N GLU A 44 50.19 25.52 0.68
CA GLU A 44 51.54 25.03 0.47
C GLU A 44 52.49 26.24 0.50
N HIS A 45 53.63 26.11 1.16
CA HIS A 45 54.62 27.18 1.21
C HIS A 45 56.04 26.65 1.29
N THR A 46 56.99 27.46 0.83
CA THR A 46 58.43 27.27 1.02
C THR A 46 59.02 28.63 1.45
N PHE A 47 59.51 28.69 2.68
CA PHE A 47 60.25 29.85 3.18
C PHE A 47 61.74 29.53 3.11
N ALA A 48 62.49 30.31 2.35
CA ALA A 48 63.92 30.12 2.14
C ALA A 48 64.72 31.10 2.98
N ASN A 49 65.71 30.59 3.71
CA ASN A 49 66.67 31.41 4.42
C ASN A 49 67.83 31.75 3.48
N MET A 50 67.87 33.00 3.06
CA MET A 50 68.88 33.53 2.14
C MET A 50 70.04 34.09 2.95
N ALA A 51 71.14 33.35 2.97
CA ALA A 51 72.36 33.75 3.65
C ALA A 51 73.45 34.15 2.64
N GLY A 52 74.16 35.24 2.92
CA GLY A 52 75.20 35.77 2.05
C GLY A 52 76.24 36.59 2.82
N GLN A 53 77.16 37.20 2.07
CA GLN A 53 78.22 38.05 2.61
C GLN A 53 78.34 39.34 1.81
N ILE A 54 78.47 40.47 2.50
CA ILE A 54 78.83 41.76 1.90
C ILE A 54 80.34 41.96 2.09
N ARG A 55 81.03 42.34 1.01
CA ARG A 55 82.45 42.70 1.03
C ARG A 55 82.58 44.21 0.96
N TYR A 56 83.32 44.77 1.91
CA TYR A 56 83.60 46.21 1.96
C TYR A 56 85.08 46.44 1.60
N SER A 57 85.29 47.33 0.64
CA SER A 57 86.62 47.87 0.35
C SER A 57 86.71 49.27 0.97
N CYS A 58 87.79 49.55 1.70
CA CYS A 58 88.02 50.84 2.33
C CYS A 58 89.30 51.45 1.76
N SER A 59 89.24 52.74 1.45
CA SER A 59 90.37 53.56 1.03
C SER A 59 90.48 54.75 1.97
N VAL A 60 91.63 54.89 2.63
CA VAL A 60 91.88 55.97 3.60
C VAL A 60 93.12 56.73 3.15
N ASP A 61 92.97 58.03 2.96
CA ASP A 61 94.09 58.94 2.70
C ASP A 61 94.57 59.53 4.03
N VAL A 62 95.86 59.35 4.34
CA VAL A 62 96.47 59.89 5.56
C VAL A 62 97.65 60.77 5.18
N THR A 63 97.66 61.99 5.71
CA THR A 63 98.77 62.95 5.59
C THR A 63 99.70 62.78 6.79
N TYR A 64 100.93 62.34 6.56
CA TYR A 64 101.93 62.17 7.61
C TYR A 64 102.78 63.43 7.72
N PRO A 65 102.84 64.08 8.89
CA PRO A 65 103.86 65.10 9.15
C PRO A 65 105.22 64.42 9.26
N THR A 66 106.23 64.97 8.58
CA THR A 66 107.59 64.43 8.56
C THR A 66 108.59 65.41 9.17
N LYS A 67 109.65 64.87 9.76
CA LYS A 67 110.84 65.62 10.16
C LYS A 67 112.11 64.85 9.79
N TRP A 68 113.13 65.55 9.31
CA TRP A 68 114.46 64.99 9.04
C TRP A 68 115.54 66.07 9.11
N GLU A 69 116.79 65.65 9.09
CA GLU A 69 117.96 66.50 9.16
C GLU A 69 118.77 66.37 7.85
N GLU A 70 119.05 67.50 7.19
CA GLU A 70 119.91 67.51 5.99
C GLU A 70 121.34 67.92 6.35
N ALA A 71 122.30 67.06 6.01
CA ALA A 71 123.72 67.34 6.18
C ALA A 71 124.13 68.53 5.28
N GLN A 72 124.76 69.53 5.89
CA GLN A 72 125.31 70.64 5.15
C GLN A 72 126.74 70.32 4.69
N PRO A 73 127.17 70.80 3.51
CA PRO A 73 128.56 70.67 3.10
C PRO A 73 129.47 71.43 4.06
N ASP A 74 130.53 70.78 4.51
CA ASP A 74 131.53 71.35 5.42
C ASP A 74 132.06 72.69 4.89
N LEU A 75 132.25 73.66 5.80
CA LEU A 75 132.84 74.95 5.43
C LEU A 75 134.34 74.78 5.12
N PRO A 76 134.88 75.46 4.09
CA PRO A 76 136.30 75.41 3.78
C PRO A 76 137.13 76.05 4.91
N GLY A 77 138.08 75.28 5.46
CA GLY A 77 139.02 75.76 6.48
C GLY A 77 139.96 76.84 5.95
N GLU A 78 140.22 77.87 6.76
CA GLU A 78 141.09 78.99 6.42
C GLU A 78 142.52 78.50 6.08
N ASP A 79 143.06 78.92 4.93
CA ASP A 79 144.41 78.60 4.44
C ASP A 79 144.77 77.09 4.34
N GLY A 80 143.83 76.27 3.85
CA GLY A 80 144.12 74.89 3.43
C GLY A 80 144.13 73.83 4.54
N GLY A 81 143.50 74.14 5.68
CA GLY A 81 143.21 73.17 6.74
C GLY A 81 141.93 72.35 6.51
N ASP A 82 141.76 71.32 7.35
CA ASP A 82 140.66 70.35 7.28
C ASP A 82 139.26 71.02 7.28
N PRO A 83 138.27 70.49 6.55
CA PRO A 83 136.91 71.04 6.50
C PRO A 83 136.24 71.08 7.88
N ILE A 84 135.45 72.13 8.17
CA ILE A 84 134.70 72.26 9.42
C ILE A 84 133.30 71.65 9.23
N PRO A 85 132.97 70.53 9.90
CA PRO A 85 131.63 69.95 9.84
C PRO A 85 130.58 70.91 10.39
N GLN A 86 129.44 70.98 9.72
CA GLN A 86 128.30 71.77 10.16
C GLN A 86 127.23 70.88 10.79
N ASP A 87 126.52 71.40 11.79
CA ASP A 87 125.34 70.74 12.33
C ASP A 87 124.26 70.65 11.23
N PRO A 88 123.57 69.49 11.08
CA PRO A 88 122.50 69.34 10.11
C PRO A 88 121.35 70.34 10.29
N ILE A 89 120.67 70.72 9.21
CA ILE A 89 119.47 71.60 9.29
C ILE A 89 118.23 70.74 9.53
N PRO A 90 117.40 71.05 10.54
CA PRO A 90 116.07 70.47 10.67
C PRO A 90 115.16 70.89 9.51
N LYS A 91 114.44 69.92 8.95
CA LYS A 91 113.42 70.09 7.92
C LYS A 91 112.12 69.45 8.39
N ASP A 92 111.01 70.07 8.03
CA ASP A 92 109.66 69.59 8.23
C ASP A 92 108.86 69.65 6.92
N SER A 93 108.03 68.64 6.68
CA SER A 93 107.15 68.55 5.51
C SER A 93 105.97 67.63 5.84
N SER A 94 105.25 67.21 4.81
CA SER A 94 104.28 66.14 4.89
C SER A 94 104.17 65.41 3.56
N PHE A 95 103.88 64.12 3.60
CA PHE A 95 103.45 63.37 2.42
C PHE A 95 102.10 62.70 2.66
N ASP A 96 101.36 62.47 1.58
CA ASP A 96 100.11 61.72 1.61
C ASP A 96 100.38 60.25 1.28
N LYS A 97 99.74 59.35 2.01
CA LYS A 97 99.72 57.92 1.71
C LYS A 97 98.29 57.40 1.75
N THR A 98 97.88 56.78 0.65
CA THR A 98 96.60 56.07 0.54
C THR A 98 96.76 54.62 0.97
N TYR A 99 95.95 54.19 1.94
CA TYR A 99 95.82 52.80 2.34
C TYR A 99 94.55 52.22 1.75
N THR A 100 94.68 51.11 1.00
CA THR A 100 93.55 50.31 0.52
C THR A 100 93.58 48.92 1.15
N PHE A 101 92.44 48.49 1.68
CA PHE A 101 92.29 47.17 2.27
C PHE A 101 90.83 46.71 2.24
N GLU A 102 90.65 45.39 2.21
CA GLU A 102 89.36 44.74 2.36
C GLU A 102 89.07 44.53 3.85
N LEU A 103 87.83 44.85 4.25
CA LEU A 103 87.30 44.51 5.56
C LEU A 103 86.87 43.04 5.60
N THR A 104 86.66 42.55 6.81
CA THR A 104 86.11 41.23 7.09
C THR A 104 84.69 41.18 6.51
N PRO A 105 84.39 40.21 5.62
CA PRO A 105 83.06 40.09 5.02
C PRO A 105 81.97 40.03 6.09
N ARG A 106 80.95 40.87 5.96
CA ARG A 106 79.82 40.90 6.90
C ARG A 106 78.74 39.96 6.40
N GLU A 107 78.49 38.92 7.18
CA GLU A 107 77.43 37.95 6.89
C GLU A 107 76.07 38.59 7.08
N TYR A 108 75.11 38.19 6.25
CA TYR A 108 73.71 38.54 6.42
C TYR A 108 72.83 37.31 6.19
N ALA A 109 71.63 37.32 6.77
CA ALA A 109 70.60 36.35 6.48
C ALA A 109 69.20 36.96 6.58
N TYR A 110 68.33 36.67 5.61
CA TYR A 110 66.92 37.07 5.62
C TYR A 110 66.06 35.94 5.07
N TRP A 111 64.76 36.00 5.31
CA TRP A 111 63.80 35.02 4.82
C TRP A 111 63.02 35.59 3.64
N GLN A 112 62.95 34.82 2.56
CA GLN A 112 62.12 35.09 1.40
C GLN A 112 61.06 33.99 1.23
N ILE A 113 59.98 34.32 0.55
CA ILE A 113 58.90 33.42 0.19
C ILE A 113 59.18 32.91 -1.23
N ASP A 114 59.75 31.71 -1.34
CA ASP A 114 59.97 31.05 -2.64
C ASP A 114 58.66 30.54 -3.24
N GLN A 115 57.74 30.08 -2.38
CA GLN A 115 56.46 29.55 -2.78
C GLN A 115 55.42 29.86 -1.71
N LEU A 116 54.24 30.30 -2.13
CA LEU A 116 53.05 30.40 -1.28
C LEU A 116 51.81 30.20 -2.15
N SER A 117 51.00 29.21 -1.82
CA SER A 117 49.68 29.01 -2.40
C SER A 117 48.69 28.78 -1.27
N VAL A 118 47.64 29.59 -1.20
CA VAL A 118 46.55 29.47 -0.22
C VAL A 118 45.25 29.34 -0.98
N TYR A 119 44.36 28.47 -0.50
CA TYR A 119 43.14 28.11 -1.17
C TYR A 119 41.92 28.22 -0.26
N GLN A 120 40.85 28.81 -0.78
CA GLN A 120 39.52 28.82 -0.16
C GLN A 120 38.64 27.72 -0.75
N ILE A 121 37.59 27.31 -0.03
CA ILE A 121 36.58 26.39 -0.57
C ILE A 121 35.70 27.16 -1.57
N ASP A 122 35.50 26.60 -2.76
CA ASP A 122 34.57 27.12 -3.76
C ASP A 122 33.21 26.42 -3.68
N ARG A 123 33.20 25.08 -3.84
CA ARG A 123 31.98 24.26 -3.83
C ARG A 123 32.29 22.77 -3.67
N ALA A 124 31.26 21.97 -3.45
CA ALA A 124 31.30 20.53 -3.65
C ALA A 124 30.20 20.08 -4.64
N LEU A 125 30.54 19.20 -5.56
CA LEU A 125 29.58 18.53 -6.45
C LEU A 125 29.35 17.11 -5.93
N MET A 126 28.08 16.74 -5.75
CA MET A 126 27.66 15.40 -5.33
C MET A 126 26.76 14.81 -6.42
N GLU A 127 26.95 13.54 -6.76
CA GLU A 127 26.25 12.87 -7.86
C GLU A 127 25.68 11.53 -7.38
N ASN A 128 24.42 11.26 -7.75
CA ASN A 128 23.75 9.98 -7.56
C ASN A 128 22.47 9.94 -8.41
N TYR A 129 22.10 8.76 -8.88
CA TYR A 129 20.83 8.51 -9.59
C TYR A 129 19.58 9.10 -8.91
N ALA A 130 19.52 9.09 -7.58
CA ALA A 130 18.38 9.54 -6.79
C ALA A 130 18.32 11.06 -6.58
N LEU A 131 19.42 11.79 -6.83
CA LEU A 131 19.43 13.25 -6.67
C LEU A 131 18.58 13.93 -7.75
N PRO A 132 18.01 15.11 -7.45
CA PRO A 132 17.29 15.91 -8.44
C PRO A 132 18.19 16.22 -9.65
N GLY A 133 17.85 15.69 -10.83
CA GLY A 133 18.69 15.85 -12.02
C GLY A 133 19.99 15.03 -12.05
N GLY A 134 20.20 14.14 -11.07
CA GLY A 134 21.36 13.26 -10.98
C GLY A 134 22.57 13.85 -10.23
N SER A 135 22.55 15.13 -9.90
CA SER A 135 23.63 15.80 -9.17
C SER A 135 23.15 17.04 -8.41
N VAL A 136 23.91 17.45 -7.39
CA VAL A 136 23.69 18.67 -6.62
C VAL A 136 25.02 19.38 -6.36
N THR A 137 25.01 20.71 -6.45
CA THR A 137 26.17 21.54 -6.12
C THR A 137 25.95 22.23 -4.78
N LEU A 138 26.84 21.96 -3.83
CA LEU A 138 26.86 22.51 -2.48
C LEU A 138 27.80 23.71 -2.45
N TYR A 139 27.26 24.88 -2.09
CA TYR A 139 28.06 26.10 -1.91
C TYR A 139 28.31 26.35 -0.43
N PRO A 140 29.51 26.84 -0.04
CA PRO A 140 29.85 27.15 1.34
C PRO A 140 28.85 28.14 1.96
N ASN A 141 28.22 27.73 3.06
CA ASN A 141 27.35 28.58 3.87
C ASN A 141 28.01 28.87 5.23
N ASN A 142 27.86 30.11 5.73
CA ASN A 142 28.52 30.57 6.96
C ASN A 142 30.04 30.28 7.01
N TYR A 143 30.69 30.32 5.84
CA TYR A 143 32.11 30.06 5.66
C TYR A 143 32.90 31.37 5.64
N ASN A 144 34.00 31.42 6.40
CA ASN A 144 34.96 32.52 6.34
C ASN A 144 36.19 32.06 5.55
N ALA A 145 36.40 32.68 4.39
CA ALA A 145 37.58 32.42 3.57
C ALA A 145 38.87 32.88 4.27
N PRO A 146 40.00 32.18 4.06
CA PRO A 146 41.31 32.65 4.52
C PRO A 146 41.67 34.01 3.90
N ALA A 147 42.35 34.85 4.67
CA ALA A 147 42.87 36.14 4.23
C ALA A 147 44.40 36.14 4.26
N VAL A 148 45.01 36.63 3.19
CA VAL A 148 46.46 36.72 3.01
C VAL A 148 46.84 38.15 2.69
N GLU A 149 47.82 38.70 3.40
CA GLU A 149 48.54 39.90 2.98
C GLU A 149 49.99 39.51 2.71
N LEU A 150 50.48 39.87 1.53
CA LEU A 150 51.77 39.44 1.02
C LEU A 150 52.53 40.64 0.47
N ALA A 151 53.80 40.77 0.83
CA ALA A 151 54.77 41.57 0.09
C ALA A 151 56.04 40.73 -0.03
N ASN A 152 56.49 40.50 -1.26
CA ASN A 152 57.66 39.66 -1.51
C ASN A 152 58.57 40.25 -2.58
N SER A 153 59.86 39.92 -2.49
CA SER A 153 60.83 40.20 -3.55
C SER A 153 61.87 39.09 -3.65
N THR A 154 62.43 38.92 -4.85
CA THR A 154 63.56 38.02 -5.10
C THR A 154 64.87 38.80 -5.28
N VAL A 155 64.82 40.14 -5.16
CA VAL A 155 65.94 41.05 -5.39
C VAL A 155 66.67 41.28 -4.06
N VAL A 156 67.93 40.85 -3.98
CA VAL A 156 68.74 40.92 -2.75
C VAL A 156 68.87 42.35 -2.21
N GLU A 157 68.99 43.34 -3.10
CA GLU A 157 69.12 44.75 -2.75
C GLU A 157 67.86 45.35 -2.10
N GLU A 158 66.70 44.71 -2.25
CA GLU A 158 65.46 45.09 -1.55
C GLU A 158 65.40 44.51 -0.13
N HIS A 159 66.23 43.51 0.16
CA HIS A 159 66.30 42.83 1.46
C HIS A 159 67.52 43.21 2.29
N VAL A 160 68.60 43.66 1.67
CA VAL A 160 69.89 43.86 2.33
C VAL A 160 70.41 45.25 2.02
N VAL A 161 70.58 46.05 3.08
CA VAL A 161 71.12 47.41 3.02
C VAL A 161 72.51 47.42 3.67
N PRO A 162 73.60 47.54 2.87
CA PRO A 162 74.95 47.73 3.38
C PRO A 162 75.05 48.97 4.28
N GLN A 163 76.02 48.99 5.19
CA GLN A 163 76.28 50.16 6.03
C GLN A 163 77.58 50.84 5.60
N GLU A 164 77.53 52.16 5.48
CA GLU A 164 78.72 52.96 5.23
C GLU A 164 79.68 52.89 6.42
N THR A 165 80.97 52.98 6.15
CA THR A 165 81.98 53.07 7.20
C THR A 165 81.93 54.47 7.81
N GLY A 166 81.79 54.56 9.13
CA GLY A 166 81.76 55.83 9.85
C GLY A 166 83.07 56.63 9.76
N THR A 167 83.09 57.81 10.38
CA THR A 167 84.28 58.66 10.41
C THR A 167 85.42 57.98 11.17
N LEU A 168 86.57 57.82 10.51
CA LEU A 168 87.79 57.30 11.11
C LEU A 168 88.57 58.45 11.75
N SER A 169 88.83 58.36 13.05
CA SER A 169 89.70 59.30 13.76
C SER A 169 91.08 58.66 13.94
N PHE A 170 92.01 58.98 13.06
CA PHE A 170 93.41 58.55 13.14
C PHE A 170 94.31 59.80 13.14
N THR A 171 95.26 59.87 14.06
CA THR A 171 96.27 60.93 14.10
C THR A 171 97.63 60.27 13.95
N PRO A 172 98.28 60.38 12.78
CA PRO A 172 99.58 59.75 12.57
C PRO A 172 100.63 60.40 13.48
N GLU A 173 101.57 59.58 13.96
CA GLU A 173 102.77 60.11 14.62
C GLU A 173 103.66 60.82 13.60
N VAL A 174 104.49 61.75 14.07
CA VAL A 174 105.46 62.45 13.21
C VAL A 174 106.54 61.46 12.80
N VAL A 175 106.72 61.27 11.49
CA VAL A 175 107.71 60.33 10.93
C VAL A 175 109.08 60.99 10.96
N ASP A 176 110.02 60.38 11.67
CA ASP A 176 111.41 60.86 11.79
C ASP A 176 112.31 60.12 10.80
N GLY A 177 112.77 60.81 9.76
CA GLY A 177 113.64 60.25 8.73
C GLY A 177 115.11 60.19 9.12
N GLY A 178 115.50 60.80 10.26
CA GLY A 178 116.90 60.95 10.61
C GLY A 178 117.64 61.80 9.57
N ASP A 179 118.32 61.17 8.62
CA ASP A 179 119.20 61.78 7.63
C ASP A 179 118.62 61.86 6.19
N HIS A 180 117.38 61.44 5.98
CA HIS A 180 116.69 61.51 4.68
C HIS A 180 115.24 61.96 4.81
N GLU A 181 114.68 62.56 3.75
CA GLU A 181 113.26 62.89 3.69
C GLU A 181 112.41 61.60 3.74
N PRO A 182 111.55 61.42 4.76
CA PRO A 182 110.69 60.25 4.83
C PRO A 182 109.76 60.16 3.64
N SER A 183 109.52 58.94 3.19
CA SER A 183 108.69 58.61 2.04
C SER A 183 107.57 57.64 2.44
N PRO A 184 106.58 57.40 1.56
CA PRO A 184 105.49 56.46 1.85
C PRO A 184 105.94 55.03 2.20
N SER A 185 107.18 54.61 1.92
CA SER A 185 107.70 53.29 2.33
C SER A 185 108.09 53.19 3.80
N ASP A 186 108.18 54.31 4.52
CA ASP A 186 108.78 54.37 5.86
C ASP A 186 107.75 54.25 7.01
N VAL A 187 106.46 54.11 6.67
CA VAL A 187 105.34 53.90 7.60
C VAL A 187 104.44 52.77 7.13
N ASP A 188 103.83 52.00 8.04
CA ASP A 188 102.80 50.99 7.69
C ASP A 188 101.73 50.86 8.77
N ASP A 189 100.77 51.80 8.77
CA ASP A 189 99.65 51.84 9.71
C ASP A 189 98.44 51.03 9.21
N LYS A 190 98.66 50.14 8.23
CA LYS A 190 97.58 49.40 7.56
C LYS A 190 96.74 48.59 8.52
N ASP A 191 97.35 47.90 9.48
CA ASP A 191 96.63 47.05 10.44
C ASP A 191 95.80 47.88 11.44
N GLU A 192 96.30 49.04 11.87
CA GLU A 192 95.60 49.95 12.79
C GLU A 192 94.43 50.67 12.09
N LEU A 193 94.67 51.21 10.88
CA LEU A 193 93.63 51.82 10.05
C LEU A 193 92.55 50.81 9.64
N LYS A 194 92.94 49.56 9.35
CA LYS A 194 92.00 48.47 9.10
C LYS A 194 91.17 48.15 10.34
N SER A 195 91.79 48.04 11.51
CA SER A 195 91.07 47.78 12.77
C SER A 195 90.10 48.91 13.12
N LEU A 196 90.48 50.17 12.87
CA LEU A 196 89.63 51.33 13.07
C LEU A 196 88.45 51.33 12.09
N ALA A 197 88.68 51.03 10.81
CA ALA A 197 87.62 50.88 9.80
C ALA A 197 86.63 49.76 10.19
N GLU A 198 87.12 48.60 10.62
CA GLU A 198 86.28 47.49 11.10
C GLU A 198 85.39 47.87 12.28
N SER A 199 85.89 48.72 13.19
CA SER A 199 85.12 49.19 14.35
C SER A 199 84.03 50.20 13.98
N GLN A 200 84.17 50.88 12.83
CA GLN A 200 83.25 51.92 12.35
C GLN A 200 82.32 51.44 11.24
N THR A 201 82.50 50.23 10.71
CA THR A 201 81.56 49.60 9.77
C THR A 201 80.57 48.72 10.53
N ASN A 202 79.31 49.15 10.60
CA ASN A 202 78.25 48.37 11.22
C ASN A 202 77.86 47.14 10.38
N ASP A 203 77.28 46.14 11.03
CA ASP A 203 76.67 45.01 10.31
C ASP A 203 75.50 45.49 9.42
N PRO A 204 75.27 44.84 8.26
CA PRO A 204 74.22 45.24 7.34
C PRO A 204 72.84 45.18 7.98
N LYS A 205 71.93 46.01 7.46
CA LYS A 205 70.51 45.92 7.79
C LYS A 205 69.83 44.96 6.83
N VAL A 206 68.96 44.11 7.35
CA VAL A 206 68.22 43.13 6.57
C VAL A 206 66.72 43.23 6.83
N GLN A 207 65.92 42.83 5.85
CA GLN A 207 64.47 42.83 5.89
C GLN A 207 63.96 41.55 5.23
N ASN A 208 63.10 40.79 5.91
CA ASN A 208 62.44 39.63 5.29
C ASN A 208 61.32 40.09 4.34
N ASP A 209 60.79 39.15 3.56
CA ASP A 209 59.45 39.30 3.00
C ASP A 209 58.38 39.46 4.12
N ARG A 210 57.18 39.92 3.74
CA ARG A 210 56.04 40.07 4.64
C ARG A 210 54.96 39.06 4.33
N LEU A 211 54.50 38.34 5.36
CA LEU A 211 53.31 37.48 5.28
C LEU A 211 52.45 37.65 6.53
N VAL A 212 51.19 38.06 6.32
CA VAL A 212 50.13 38.02 7.34
C VAL A 212 49.06 37.05 6.87
N PHE A 213 48.73 36.07 7.71
CA PHE A 213 47.70 35.07 7.44
C PHE A 213 46.61 35.16 8.50
N ASN A 214 45.35 35.37 8.08
CA ASN A 214 44.20 35.56 8.97
C ASN A 214 44.46 36.58 10.11
N GLY A 215 45.16 37.67 9.80
CA GLY A 215 45.52 38.72 10.75
C GLY A 215 46.72 38.40 11.65
N GLN A 216 47.32 37.20 11.56
CA GLN A 216 48.53 36.84 12.29
C GLN A 216 49.77 37.05 11.43
N MET A 217 50.76 37.77 11.95
CA MET A 217 52.05 37.94 11.29
C MET A 217 52.84 36.62 11.31
N ILE A 218 53.08 36.08 10.12
CA ILE A 218 53.85 34.84 9.89
C ILE A 218 55.27 35.18 9.50
N MET A 219 55.47 36.14 8.60
CA MET A 219 56.80 36.65 8.26
C MET A 219 56.83 38.16 8.50
N ASP A 220 57.74 38.57 9.38
CA ASP A 220 57.89 39.94 9.86
C ASP A 220 58.97 40.64 9.03
N ASP A 221 58.58 41.72 8.35
CA ASP A 221 59.41 42.58 7.50
C ASP A 221 59.99 43.78 8.27
N THR A 222 60.08 43.72 9.60
CA THR A 222 60.82 44.73 10.37
C THR A 222 62.32 44.64 10.10
N VAL A 223 62.92 45.80 9.78
CA VAL A 223 64.36 45.92 9.52
C VAL A 223 65.16 45.52 10.77
N SER A 224 66.02 44.51 10.63
CA SER A 224 66.92 44.04 11.68
C SER A 224 68.39 44.19 11.28
N THR A 225 69.31 43.99 12.23
CA THR A 225 70.75 43.96 11.94
C THR A 225 71.20 42.52 11.74
N LYS A 226 71.99 42.28 10.69
CA LYS A 226 72.65 41.00 10.36
C LYS A 226 71.70 39.85 10.00
N THR A 227 70.67 39.58 10.79
CA THR A 227 69.78 38.43 10.60
C THR A 227 68.32 38.81 10.84
N GLY A 228 67.46 38.52 9.87
CA GLY A 228 66.02 38.73 9.94
C GLY A 228 65.34 37.84 10.99
N PRO A 229 64.18 38.25 11.54
CA PRO A 229 63.36 37.39 12.38
C PRO A 229 63.03 36.06 11.68
N VAL A 230 62.96 34.94 12.44
CA VAL A 230 62.58 33.64 11.88
C VAL A 230 61.07 33.61 11.64
N PRO A 231 60.58 33.15 10.47
CA PRO A 231 59.16 33.05 10.18
C PRO A 231 58.44 32.16 11.18
N GLY A 232 57.22 32.56 11.54
CA GLY A 232 56.26 31.74 12.26
C GLY A 232 55.65 30.65 11.39
N ARG A 233 54.63 29.98 11.93
CA ARG A 233 53.93 28.87 11.28
C ARG A 233 52.51 29.27 10.89
N ILE A 234 52.12 28.98 9.66
CA ILE A 234 50.71 29.05 9.24
C ILE A 234 49.93 27.95 9.99
N ALA A 235 48.83 28.31 10.64
CA ALA A 235 48.01 27.36 11.39
C ALA A 235 47.56 26.18 10.51
N ASP A 236 47.47 24.99 11.08
CA ASP A 236 47.01 23.81 10.33
C ASP A 236 45.51 23.93 10.00
N PRO A 237 45.08 23.57 8.78
CA PRO A 237 43.68 23.65 8.40
C PRO A 237 42.83 22.70 9.25
N GLN A 238 41.64 23.16 9.60
CA GLN A 238 40.66 22.40 10.38
C GLN A 238 39.57 21.86 9.47
N ASP A 239 38.85 20.83 9.92
CA ASP A 239 37.71 20.32 9.16
C ASP A 239 36.57 21.35 9.14
N THR A 240 35.83 21.40 8.04
CA THR A 240 34.65 22.25 7.91
C THR A 240 33.54 21.82 8.86
N GLY A 241 32.76 22.77 9.35
CA GLY A 241 31.53 22.49 10.09
C GLY A 241 30.50 21.74 9.22
N GLY A 242 29.59 21.02 9.89
CA GLY A 242 28.60 20.15 9.22
C GLY A 242 27.59 20.86 8.32
N ASP A 243 27.43 22.18 8.48
CA ASP A 243 26.46 22.96 7.70
C ASP A 243 27.13 23.82 6.62
N VAL A 244 28.45 23.69 6.43
CA VAL A 244 29.19 24.53 5.47
C VAL A 244 28.88 24.09 4.05
N LEU A 245 29.03 22.82 3.71
CA LEU A 245 28.70 22.26 2.40
C LEU A 245 27.53 21.29 2.57
N TYR A 246 26.34 21.85 2.80
CA TYR A 246 25.13 21.10 3.11
C TYR A 246 23.94 21.59 2.27
N GLN A 247 23.13 20.65 1.78
CA GLN A 247 21.83 20.98 1.19
C GLN A 247 20.82 19.87 1.49
N GLY A 248 19.70 20.22 2.13
CA GLY A 248 18.54 19.35 2.33
C GLY A 248 17.46 19.52 1.27
N GLN A 249 16.28 18.93 1.52
CA GLN A 249 15.09 19.05 0.65
C GLN A 249 15.33 18.61 -0.81
N LEU A 250 16.22 17.65 -1.03
CA LEU A 250 16.54 17.14 -2.36
C LEU A 250 15.55 16.04 -2.75
N MET A 251 14.42 16.42 -3.36
CA MET A 251 13.33 15.50 -3.70
C MET A 251 13.73 14.49 -4.79
N ILE A 252 13.55 13.20 -4.50
CA ILE A 252 13.73 12.10 -5.45
C ILE A 252 12.58 12.16 -6.47
N ASN A 253 12.91 12.22 -7.76
CA ASN A 253 11.90 12.32 -8.82
C ASN A 253 10.96 11.11 -8.82
N ARG A 254 9.64 11.38 -8.81
CA ARG A 254 8.57 10.37 -8.77
C ARG A 254 8.65 9.30 -9.86
N SER A 255 9.29 9.59 -11.00
CA SER A 255 9.39 8.68 -12.15
C SER A 255 10.63 7.80 -12.14
N LEU A 256 11.51 7.92 -11.14
CA LEU A 256 12.68 7.04 -11.05
C LEU A 256 12.27 5.62 -10.71
N LEU A 257 12.78 4.67 -11.49
CA LEU A 257 12.60 3.25 -11.25
C LEU A 257 13.32 2.83 -9.98
N ASN A 258 12.80 1.77 -9.35
CA ASN A 258 13.47 1.14 -8.23
C ASN A 258 14.88 0.69 -8.67
N ARG A 259 15.89 0.97 -7.85
CA ARG A 259 17.29 0.68 -8.16
C ARG A 259 18.08 0.45 -6.87
N ALA A 260 18.67 -0.73 -6.74
CA ALA A 260 19.53 -1.08 -5.62
C ALA A 260 20.88 -0.39 -5.76
N ASN A 261 21.44 0.06 -4.64
CA ASN A 261 22.85 0.41 -4.51
C ASN A 261 23.36 1.32 -5.64
N ALA A 262 22.58 2.32 -6.04
CA ALA A 262 23.03 3.32 -6.98
C ALA A 262 24.26 4.01 -6.41
N ALA A 263 25.38 3.92 -7.13
CA ALA A 263 26.65 4.47 -6.71
C ALA A 263 26.60 5.99 -6.63
N SER A 264 27.30 6.55 -5.64
CA SER A 264 27.48 7.99 -5.48
C SER A 264 28.93 8.39 -5.75
N SER A 265 29.12 9.59 -6.27
CA SER A 265 30.43 10.21 -6.47
C SER A 265 30.38 11.67 -6.07
N GLY A 266 31.56 12.28 -5.87
CA GLY A 266 31.62 13.70 -5.62
C GLY A 266 33.03 14.28 -5.73
N SER A 267 33.10 15.58 -5.93
CA SER A 267 34.34 16.35 -5.98
C SER A 267 34.21 17.65 -5.19
N ILE A 268 35.22 17.99 -4.40
CA ILE A 268 35.34 19.28 -3.72
C ILE A 268 36.34 20.17 -4.46
N TYR A 269 36.01 21.45 -4.58
CA TYR A 269 36.76 22.44 -5.34
C TYR A 269 37.30 23.52 -4.41
N TYR A 270 38.56 23.86 -4.62
CA TYR A 270 39.27 24.89 -3.90
C TYR A 270 39.85 25.90 -4.88
N THR A 271 39.49 27.17 -4.69
CA THR A 271 39.98 28.28 -5.52
C THR A 271 41.19 28.91 -4.86
N MET A 272 42.25 29.14 -5.64
CA MET A 272 43.46 29.78 -5.16
C MET A 272 43.22 31.27 -4.90
N LEU A 273 43.73 31.79 -3.79
CA LEU A 273 43.71 33.23 -3.52
C LEU A 273 44.63 33.98 -4.50
N PRO A 274 44.29 35.24 -4.85
CA PRO A 274 45.12 36.03 -5.76
C PRO A 274 46.50 36.33 -5.17
N GLU A 275 46.63 36.47 -3.86
CA GLU A 275 47.89 36.65 -3.16
C GLU A 275 48.67 35.32 -3.08
N ASN A 276 49.55 35.08 -4.06
CA ASN A 276 50.34 33.85 -4.18
C ASN A 276 51.75 34.12 -4.74
N VAL A 277 52.67 33.19 -4.48
CA VAL A 277 54.01 33.14 -5.09
C VAL A 277 54.19 31.76 -5.72
N GLU A 278 54.48 31.71 -7.02
CA GLU A 278 54.63 30.47 -7.81
C GLU A 278 53.41 29.52 -7.73
N GLY A 279 52.21 30.09 -7.59
CA GLY A 279 50.96 29.34 -7.49
C GLY A 279 50.56 28.58 -8.75
N GLN A 280 49.93 27.42 -8.56
CA GLN A 280 49.61 26.46 -9.63
C GLN A 280 48.12 26.44 -10.02
N GLY A 281 47.36 27.49 -9.66
CA GLY A 281 45.93 27.60 -9.93
C GLY A 281 45.05 26.71 -9.04
N ASP A 282 43.74 26.70 -9.34
CA ASP A 282 42.69 26.01 -8.58
C ASP A 282 42.88 24.48 -8.47
N ARG A 283 42.31 23.89 -7.43
CA ARG A 283 42.44 22.45 -7.13
C ARG A 283 41.07 21.79 -6.99
N ALA A 284 40.98 20.55 -7.45
CA ALA A 284 39.81 19.69 -7.28
C ALA A 284 40.24 18.35 -6.69
N TYR A 285 39.46 17.83 -5.75
CA TYR A 285 39.74 16.57 -5.07
C TYR A 285 38.48 15.70 -5.03
N SER A 286 38.64 14.39 -5.16
CA SER A 286 37.53 13.45 -4.99
C SER A 286 37.08 13.39 -3.54
N ILE A 287 35.77 13.27 -3.33
CA ILE A 287 35.16 13.07 -2.02
C ILE A 287 35.04 11.56 -1.78
N ASN A 288 35.59 11.08 -0.66
CA ASN A 288 35.64 9.66 -0.34
C ASN A 288 34.47 9.23 0.58
N GLY A 289 34.11 7.96 0.54
CA GLY A 289 33.18 7.36 1.52
C GLY A 289 31.70 7.72 1.34
N ILE A 290 31.29 8.27 0.19
CA ILE A 290 29.88 8.56 -0.08
C ILE A 290 29.11 7.25 -0.21
N ASN A 291 28.06 7.08 0.59
CA ASN A 291 27.21 5.90 0.58
C ASN A 291 26.47 5.71 -0.75
N SER A 292 26.11 4.47 -1.07
CA SER A 292 25.15 4.18 -2.15
C SER A 292 23.71 4.51 -1.70
N ILE A 293 22.80 4.58 -2.67
CA ILE A 293 21.37 4.83 -2.42
C ILE A 293 20.54 3.73 -3.09
N THR A 294 19.57 3.19 -2.37
CA THR A 294 18.59 2.25 -2.89
C THR A 294 17.23 2.96 -3.02
N VAL A 295 16.81 3.23 -4.25
CA VAL A 295 15.47 3.77 -4.52
C VAL A 295 14.48 2.61 -4.50
N HIS A 296 13.50 2.65 -3.60
CA HIS A 296 12.45 1.63 -3.53
C HIS A 296 11.11 2.23 -3.09
N THR A 297 10.19 2.43 -4.02
CA THR A 297 8.87 2.99 -3.72
C THR A 297 7.92 1.87 -3.25
N PRO A 298 7.45 1.88 -1.98
CA PRO A 298 6.64 0.82 -1.42
C PRO A 298 5.17 0.95 -1.82
N VAL A 299 4.53 -0.20 -2.04
CA VAL A 299 3.08 -0.35 -2.09
C VAL A 299 2.68 -1.65 -1.39
N VAL A 300 1.50 -1.64 -0.77
CA VAL A 300 0.91 -2.81 -0.11
C VAL A 300 -0.51 -3.04 -0.65
N ASN A 301 -1.00 -4.26 -0.48
CA ASN A 301 -2.36 -4.65 -0.78
C ASN A 301 -2.76 -5.81 0.14
N TYR A 302 -3.39 -5.48 1.26
CA TYR A 302 -4.02 -6.43 2.17
C TYR A 302 -5.53 -6.26 2.10
N SER A 303 -6.07 -6.16 0.88
CA SER A 303 -7.51 -6.06 0.68
C SER A 303 -8.20 -7.28 1.29
N LEU A 304 -9.46 -7.13 1.69
CA LEU A 304 -10.21 -8.18 2.38
C LEU A 304 -11.64 -8.21 1.86
N LEU A 305 -12.19 -9.41 1.72
CA LEU A 305 -13.62 -9.65 1.49
C LEU A 305 -14.19 -10.38 2.72
N PRO A 306 -14.88 -9.68 3.64
CA PRO A 306 -15.54 -10.28 4.78
C PRO A 306 -16.63 -11.28 4.37
N ASP A 307 -16.85 -12.30 5.19
CA ASP A 307 -17.85 -13.35 4.97
C ASP A 307 -19.23 -12.97 5.54
N ASP A 308 -19.68 -11.74 5.29
CA ASP A 308 -20.92 -11.17 5.84
C ASP A 308 -22.19 -11.85 5.29
N ASN A 309 -22.05 -12.59 4.20
CA ASN A 309 -23.15 -13.31 3.55
C ASN A 309 -23.33 -14.74 4.07
N ARG A 310 -22.45 -15.24 4.94
CA ARG A 310 -22.55 -16.58 5.55
C ARG A 310 -23.94 -16.89 6.15
N PRO A 311 -24.61 -15.98 6.89
CA PRO A 311 -25.93 -16.25 7.47
C PRO A 311 -27.06 -16.46 6.44
N TYR A 312 -26.77 -16.30 5.15
CA TYR A 312 -27.69 -16.51 4.03
C TYR A 312 -27.25 -17.69 3.14
N ASP A 313 -26.20 -18.43 3.54
CA ASP A 313 -25.73 -19.63 2.86
C ASP A 313 -26.73 -20.78 3.06
N GLN A 314 -27.52 -21.04 2.03
CA GLN A 314 -28.54 -22.08 2.04
C GLN A 314 -28.01 -23.48 1.68
N ARG A 315 -26.69 -23.66 1.49
CA ARG A 315 -26.14 -24.99 1.20
C ARG A 315 -26.35 -25.94 2.37
N MET A 316 -26.75 -27.16 2.07
CA MET A 316 -26.88 -28.22 3.07
C MET A 316 -25.52 -28.77 3.53
N ASP A 317 -24.48 -28.53 2.73
CA ASP A 317 -23.07 -28.80 3.04
C ASP A 317 -22.25 -27.52 2.78
N PRO A 318 -22.18 -26.58 3.75
CA PRO A 318 -21.47 -25.31 3.58
C PRO A 318 -19.96 -25.49 3.46
N ASP A 319 -19.35 -24.74 2.53
CA ASP A 319 -17.88 -24.62 2.43
C ASP A 319 -17.40 -23.45 3.28
N TYR A 320 -16.62 -23.74 4.32
CA TYR A 320 -16.04 -22.75 5.26
C TYR A 320 -14.64 -22.27 4.87
N ASP A 321 -14.02 -22.88 3.86
CA ASP A 321 -12.69 -22.46 3.38
C ASP A 321 -12.78 -21.28 2.40
N ARG A 322 -14.01 -20.90 1.99
CA ARG A 322 -14.30 -19.81 1.04
C ARG A 322 -15.29 -18.83 1.62
N THR A 323 -15.10 -17.54 1.33
CA THR A 323 -16.12 -16.52 1.56
C THR A 323 -17.32 -16.79 0.64
N VAL A 324 -18.55 -16.67 1.18
CA VAL A 324 -19.78 -16.90 0.41
C VAL A 324 -20.30 -15.62 -0.17
N LEU A 325 -20.71 -15.68 -1.43
CA LEU A 325 -21.45 -14.62 -2.10
C LEU A 325 -22.80 -15.18 -2.55
N ILE A 326 -23.89 -14.52 -2.19
CA ILE A 326 -25.24 -14.93 -2.56
C ILE A 326 -25.69 -14.14 -3.79
N LEU A 327 -26.23 -14.83 -4.80
CA LEU A 327 -26.77 -14.17 -5.99
C LEU A 327 -27.85 -13.14 -5.61
N ASP A 328 -27.79 -11.96 -6.24
CA ASP A 328 -28.74 -10.86 -6.00
C ASP A 328 -28.72 -10.31 -4.56
N ARG A 329 -27.59 -10.48 -3.85
CA ARG A 329 -27.32 -9.88 -2.55
C ARG A 329 -26.05 -9.02 -2.60
N PRO A 330 -26.03 -7.83 -1.96
CA PRO A 330 -24.83 -7.01 -1.91
C PRO A 330 -23.72 -7.65 -1.08
N PHE A 331 -22.48 -7.26 -1.37
CA PHE A 331 -21.28 -7.61 -0.59
C PHE A 331 -20.28 -6.44 -0.62
N THR A 332 -19.38 -6.39 0.36
CA THR A 332 -18.44 -5.28 0.54
C THR A 332 -17.01 -5.78 0.42
N VAL A 333 -16.20 -5.12 -0.42
CA VAL A 333 -14.75 -5.35 -0.46
C VAL A 333 -14.05 -4.21 0.28
N HIS A 334 -13.15 -4.56 1.19
CA HIS A 334 -12.29 -3.62 1.89
C HIS A 334 -10.95 -3.53 1.18
N PHE A 335 -10.47 -2.32 0.93
CA PHE A 335 -9.18 -2.05 0.30
C PHE A 335 -8.25 -1.43 1.32
N THR A 336 -6.97 -1.78 1.25
CA THR A 336 -5.95 -1.24 2.16
C THR A 336 -4.79 -0.64 1.38
N GLU A 337 -4.36 0.53 1.86
CA GLU A 337 -3.09 1.17 1.50
C GLU A 337 -2.12 1.13 2.68
N SER A 338 -2.59 0.60 3.81
CA SER A 338 -1.82 0.43 5.03
C SER A 338 -1.59 -1.04 5.31
N GLY A 339 -0.44 -1.36 5.87
CA GLY A 339 -0.07 -2.72 6.22
C GLY A 339 1.42 -2.88 6.39
N GLN A 340 1.86 -4.11 6.65
CA GLN A 340 3.27 -4.44 6.81
C GLN A 340 3.99 -4.44 5.45
N HIS A 341 5.12 -3.74 5.37
CA HIS A 341 6.11 -3.88 4.28
C HIS A 341 7.42 -4.49 4.81
N LEU A 342 8.57 -4.20 4.20
CA LEU A 342 9.89 -4.62 4.67
C LEU A 342 10.20 -4.05 6.06
N ASN A 343 10.92 -4.83 6.87
CA ASN A 343 11.35 -4.40 8.21
C ASN A 343 12.68 -3.63 8.16
N ILE A 344 12.68 -2.48 7.47
CA ILE A 344 13.82 -1.54 7.35
C ILE A 344 13.37 -0.12 7.74
N PRO A 345 14.29 0.79 8.12
CA PRO A 345 13.94 2.14 8.53
C PRO A 345 13.10 2.87 7.48
N GLY A 346 11.97 3.46 7.92
CA GLY A 346 11.05 4.17 7.02
C GLY A 346 10.03 3.25 6.32
N TYR A 347 10.15 1.94 6.50
CA TYR A 347 9.18 0.93 6.09
C TYR A 347 8.60 0.22 7.33
N GLY A 348 7.84 -0.85 7.16
CA GLY A 348 7.18 -1.58 8.25
C GLY A 348 5.66 -1.51 8.16
N ASN A 349 4.96 -1.57 9.29
CA ASN A 349 3.50 -1.46 9.33
C ASN A 349 3.05 0.00 9.37
N ARG A 350 2.57 0.54 8.25
CA ARG A 350 2.17 1.97 8.12
C ARG A 350 1.25 2.19 6.93
N ASP A 351 0.85 3.43 6.71
CA ASP A 351 0.14 3.89 5.52
C ASP A 351 1.10 4.21 4.36
N TYR A 352 0.85 3.60 3.20
CA TYR A 352 1.57 3.74 1.95
C TYR A 352 0.73 4.42 0.85
N GLY A 353 -0.42 5.00 1.19
CA GLY A 353 -1.28 5.71 0.24
C GLY A 353 -0.54 6.81 -0.53
N LYS A 354 0.39 7.53 0.12
CA LYS A 354 1.28 8.53 -0.51
C LYS A 354 2.02 7.99 -1.76
N TYR A 355 2.39 6.72 -1.74
CA TYR A 355 3.19 6.07 -2.78
C TYR A 355 2.36 5.23 -3.75
N THR A 356 1.04 5.17 -3.55
CA THR A 356 0.13 4.38 -4.37
C THR A 356 -0.42 5.23 -5.51
N GLN A 357 -0.25 4.77 -6.75
CA GLN A 357 -0.75 5.43 -7.96
C GLN A 357 -2.22 5.12 -8.20
N ASN A 358 -2.56 3.84 -8.16
CA ASN A 358 -3.88 3.33 -8.45
C ASN A 358 -4.09 1.97 -7.79
N LYS A 359 -5.35 1.67 -7.52
CA LYS A 359 -5.82 0.36 -7.08
C LYS A 359 -6.83 -0.15 -8.10
N ARG A 360 -6.94 -1.45 -8.28
CA ARG A 360 -7.96 -2.05 -9.13
C ARG A 360 -8.40 -3.42 -8.62
N ILE A 361 -9.62 -3.78 -8.95
CA ILE A 361 -10.22 -5.08 -8.65
C ILE A 361 -10.81 -5.69 -9.92
N GLN A 362 -10.74 -7.00 -10.04
CA GLN A 362 -11.33 -7.77 -11.13
C GLN A 362 -12.10 -8.95 -10.56
N PHE A 363 -13.34 -9.08 -11.02
CA PHE A 363 -14.21 -10.20 -10.70
C PHE A 363 -14.24 -11.18 -11.89
N PRO A 364 -14.17 -12.49 -11.67
CA PRO A 364 -14.31 -13.50 -12.73
C PRO A 364 -15.78 -13.72 -13.14
N PHE A 365 -16.69 -12.84 -12.70
CA PHE A 365 -18.11 -12.80 -13.00
C PHE A 365 -18.55 -11.33 -13.07
N GLY A 366 -19.72 -11.07 -13.67
CA GLY A 366 -20.26 -9.71 -13.75
C GLY A 366 -20.71 -9.18 -12.40
N VAL A 367 -20.55 -7.88 -12.15
CA VAL A 367 -20.98 -7.21 -10.92
C VAL A 367 -21.60 -5.85 -11.22
N PHE A 368 -22.48 -5.39 -10.33
CA PHE A 368 -22.92 -4.01 -10.29
C PHE A 368 -22.18 -3.24 -9.20
N GLN A 369 -21.81 -1.99 -9.49
CA GLN A 369 -21.37 -0.99 -8.51
C GLN A 369 -22.19 0.27 -8.77
N GLU A 370 -22.94 0.75 -7.77
CA GLU A 370 -23.80 1.94 -7.87
C GLU A 370 -24.72 1.97 -9.12
N GLY A 371 -25.21 0.80 -9.53
CA GLY A 371 -26.08 0.63 -10.70
C GLY A 371 -25.36 0.51 -12.05
N MET A 372 -24.04 0.76 -12.11
CA MET A 372 -23.22 0.49 -13.28
C MET A 372 -22.83 -0.99 -13.34
N TYR A 373 -23.02 -1.62 -14.50
CA TYR A 373 -22.64 -3.02 -14.74
C TYR A 373 -21.21 -3.12 -15.26
N TYR A 374 -20.40 -3.96 -14.60
CA TYR A 374 -19.08 -4.37 -15.04
C TYR A 374 -19.14 -5.85 -15.47
N PRO A 375 -18.85 -6.17 -16.74
CA PRO A 375 -18.75 -7.55 -17.19
C PRO A 375 -17.63 -8.31 -16.47
N GLU A 376 -17.71 -9.64 -16.49
CA GLU A 376 -16.64 -10.51 -15.99
C GLU A 376 -15.28 -10.14 -16.57
N ASN A 377 -14.22 -10.35 -15.78
CA ASN A 377 -12.83 -10.09 -16.14
C ASN A 377 -12.54 -8.61 -16.53
N THR A 378 -13.38 -7.67 -16.08
CA THR A 378 -13.14 -6.24 -16.26
C THR A 378 -12.43 -5.66 -15.04
N TRP A 379 -11.32 -4.94 -15.25
CA TRP A 379 -10.66 -4.17 -14.19
C TRP A 379 -11.49 -2.94 -13.83
N ILE A 380 -11.82 -2.82 -12.53
CA ILE A 380 -12.50 -1.68 -11.95
C ILE A 380 -11.46 -0.89 -11.16
N ASN A 381 -11.25 0.38 -11.51
CA ASN A 381 -10.31 1.25 -10.80
C ASN A 381 -10.90 1.74 -9.50
N ILE A 382 -10.12 1.63 -8.43
CA ILE A 382 -10.50 2.06 -7.08
C ILE A 382 -9.67 3.30 -6.74
N PRO A 383 -10.30 4.44 -6.40
CA PRO A 383 -9.56 5.63 -5.99
C PRO A 383 -8.66 5.36 -4.77
N VAL A 384 -7.50 5.99 -4.75
CA VAL A 384 -6.60 6.01 -3.58
C VAL A 384 -7.33 6.70 -2.41
N GLY A 385 -7.19 6.16 -1.21
CA GLY A 385 -7.95 6.56 -0.01
C GLY A 385 -9.32 5.87 0.17
N THR A 386 -9.86 5.17 -0.85
CA THR A 386 -11.12 4.41 -0.69
C THR A 386 -10.90 3.18 0.17
N LEU A 387 -11.52 3.14 1.35
CA LEU A 387 -11.38 2.04 2.33
C LEU A 387 -12.26 0.82 2.03
N TYR A 388 -13.43 1.04 1.45
CA TYR A 388 -14.37 -0.03 1.14
C TYR A 388 -15.27 0.36 -0.04
N MET A 389 -15.86 -0.63 -0.69
CA MET A 389 -16.87 -0.42 -1.72
C MET A 389 -17.85 -1.59 -1.80
N ASN A 390 -19.10 -1.26 -2.10
CA ASN A 390 -20.20 -2.22 -2.19
C ASN A 390 -20.44 -2.64 -3.64
N PHE A 391 -20.68 -3.93 -3.82
CA PHE A 391 -21.02 -4.53 -5.10
C PHE A 391 -22.26 -5.41 -4.95
N THR A 392 -22.98 -5.63 -6.05
CA THR A 392 -24.08 -6.59 -6.11
C THR A 392 -23.87 -7.54 -7.29
N MET A 393 -23.99 -8.85 -7.06
CA MET A 393 -23.94 -9.83 -8.14
C MET A 393 -25.29 -9.93 -8.85
N PRO A 394 -25.34 -9.94 -10.20
CA PRO A 394 -26.58 -10.21 -10.91
C PRO A 394 -27.02 -11.67 -10.77
N THR A 395 -28.30 -11.92 -10.96
CA THR A 395 -28.89 -13.26 -10.87
C THR A 395 -28.33 -14.25 -11.90
N TRP A 396 -27.85 -13.77 -13.06
CA TRP A 396 -27.39 -14.61 -14.18
C TRP A 396 -25.94 -15.09 -14.12
N VAL A 397 -25.25 -14.81 -13.01
CA VAL A 397 -23.96 -15.46 -12.72
C VAL A 397 -24.22 -16.92 -12.38
N ASN A 398 -23.41 -17.82 -12.95
CA ASN A 398 -23.52 -19.24 -12.62
C ASN A 398 -23.02 -19.47 -11.18
N GLU A 399 -23.68 -20.35 -10.44
CA GLU A 399 -23.17 -20.85 -9.16
C GLU A 399 -21.84 -21.58 -9.36
N GLY A 400 -20.92 -21.45 -8.40
CA GLY A 400 -19.61 -22.12 -8.44
C GLY A 400 -18.51 -21.42 -7.63
N ASP A 401 -17.30 -21.95 -7.77
CA ASP A 401 -16.11 -21.46 -7.10
C ASP A 401 -15.34 -20.48 -7.98
N TYR A 402 -14.92 -19.37 -7.41
CA TYR A 402 -14.27 -18.28 -8.13
C TYR A 402 -13.10 -17.68 -7.34
N THR A 403 -12.23 -16.96 -8.04
CA THR A 403 -11.13 -16.20 -7.43
C THR A 403 -11.19 -14.74 -7.91
N ILE A 404 -11.32 -13.81 -6.98
CA ILE A 404 -11.32 -12.36 -7.22
C ILE A 404 -9.89 -11.85 -7.06
N HIS A 405 -9.47 -10.90 -7.89
CA HIS A 405 -8.12 -10.33 -7.83
C HIS A 405 -8.13 -8.83 -7.55
N THR A 406 -7.21 -8.38 -6.71
CA THR A 406 -6.95 -6.96 -6.45
C THR A 406 -5.49 -6.63 -6.67
N GLN A 407 -5.21 -5.40 -7.08
CA GLN A 407 -3.86 -4.90 -7.31
C GLN A 407 -3.73 -3.45 -6.88
N SER A 408 -2.58 -3.08 -6.32
CA SER A 408 -2.19 -1.74 -5.93
C SER A 408 -0.81 -1.44 -6.48
N TRP A 409 -0.66 -0.30 -7.17
CA TRP A 409 0.54 0.04 -7.95
C TRP A 409 1.29 1.22 -7.34
N ALA A 410 2.62 1.16 -7.32
CA ALA A 410 3.48 2.26 -6.88
C ALA A 410 3.51 3.42 -7.89
N ILE A 411 3.67 4.67 -7.42
CA ILE A 411 3.72 5.89 -8.26
C ILE A 411 4.85 5.95 -9.29
N ASN A 412 5.86 5.08 -9.16
CA ASN A 412 6.99 4.96 -10.08
C ASN A 412 6.94 3.69 -10.95
N ALA A 413 5.79 3.01 -10.98
CA ALA A 413 5.61 1.82 -11.80
C ALA A 413 5.84 2.13 -13.29
N PRO A 414 6.66 1.33 -14.01
CA PRO A 414 6.93 1.57 -15.43
C PRO A 414 5.75 1.20 -16.35
N SER A 415 4.88 0.31 -15.88
CA SER A 415 3.67 -0.18 -16.57
C SER A 415 2.70 -0.73 -15.52
N ASP A 416 1.51 -1.17 -15.95
CA ASP A 416 0.52 -1.86 -15.12
C ASP A 416 0.47 -3.38 -15.37
N GLY A 417 1.61 -3.98 -15.77
CA GLY A 417 1.74 -5.41 -16.07
C GLY A 417 1.73 -6.33 -14.83
N ALA A 418 0.84 -7.32 -14.80
CA ALA A 418 0.67 -8.19 -13.62
C ALA A 418 1.96 -8.94 -13.19
N GLU A 419 2.94 -9.09 -14.07
CA GLU A 419 4.26 -9.66 -13.78
C GLU A 419 5.10 -8.84 -12.80
N LEU A 420 4.77 -7.56 -12.60
CA LEU A 420 5.42 -6.67 -11.62
C LEU A 420 4.74 -6.72 -10.25
N CYS A 421 3.72 -7.56 -10.09
CA CYS A 421 2.99 -7.72 -8.83
C CYS A 421 3.61 -8.80 -7.94
N GLN A 422 3.56 -8.56 -6.64
CA GLN A 422 3.89 -9.52 -5.60
C GLN A 422 2.75 -9.59 -4.59
N VAL A 423 2.54 -10.78 -4.01
CA VAL A 423 1.50 -10.96 -3.00
C VAL A 423 1.74 -10.02 -1.81
N ASN A 424 0.70 -9.26 -1.44
CA ASN A 424 0.59 -8.36 -0.29
C ASN A 424 1.48 -7.12 -0.27
N LEU A 425 2.70 -7.18 -0.77
CA LEU A 425 3.63 -6.04 -0.80
C LEU A 425 4.67 -6.21 -1.92
N ASN A 426 5.12 -5.10 -2.50
CA ASN A 426 6.18 -5.14 -3.53
C ASN A 426 7.59 -5.25 -2.92
N GLY A 427 7.84 -6.22 -2.03
CA GLY A 427 9.08 -6.26 -1.23
C GLY A 427 10.34 -6.64 -2.02
N ASN A 428 10.18 -7.34 -3.14
CA ASN A 428 11.26 -7.48 -4.11
C ASN A 428 11.38 -6.19 -4.90
N LEU A 429 12.57 -5.60 -4.91
CA LEU A 429 12.88 -4.34 -5.58
C LEU A 429 12.44 -4.31 -7.07
N ALA A 430 12.46 -5.44 -7.75
CA ALA A 430 12.05 -5.56 -9.15
C ALA A 430 10.54 -5.34 -9.38
N ASN A 431 9.73 -5.43 -8.32
CA ASN A 431 8.27 -5.34 -8.36
C ASN A 431 7.78 -3.93 -8.02
N TYR A 432 6.65 -3.55 -8.63
CA TYR A 432 6.03 -2.23 -8.51
C TYR A 432 4.56 -2.32 -8.08
N CYS A 433 4.06 -3.54 -7.89
CA CYS A 433 2.68 -3.80 -7.56
C CYS A 433 2.58 -4.77 -6.37
N ALA A 434 1.56 -4.56 -5.55
CA ALA A 434 1.11 -5.49 -4.54
C ALA A 434 -0.25 -6.06 -4.96
N ALA A 435 -0.42 -7.38 -4.87
CA ALA A 435 -1.64 -8.08 -5.27
C ALA A 435 -2.20 -8.93 -4.13
N GLU A 436 -3.52 -9.11 -4.12
CA GLU A 436 -4.22 -10.02 -3.22
C GLU A 436 -5.37 -10.71 -3.98
N SER A 437 -5.76 -11.90 -3.54
CA SER A 437 -6.81 -12.70 -4.14
C SER A 437 -7.76 -13.31 -3.11
N PHE A 438 -9.05 -13.37 -3.44
CA PHE A 438 -10.08 -13.95 -2.58
C PHE A 438 -10.69 -15.17 -3.25
N ASN A 439 -10.69 -16.30 -2.55
CA ASN A 439 -11.45 -17.47 -2.98
C ASN A 439 -12.88 -17.34 -2.46
N VAL A 440 -13.84 -17.39 -3.38
CA VAL A 440 -15.26 -17.23 -3.08
C VAL A 440 -16.09 -18.38 -3.62
N GLY A 441 -17.19 -18.68 -2.95
CA GLY A 441 -18.24 -19.56 -3.44
C GLY A 441 -19.49 -18.75 -3.76
N VAL A 442 -19.94 -18.78 -5.01
CA VAL A 442 -21.18 -18.13 -5.47
C VAL A 442 -22.33 -19.13 -5.36
N VAL A 443 -23.34 -18.77 -4.59
CA VAL A 443 -24.47 -19.64 -4.22
C VAL A 443 -25.79 -19.00 -4.63
N GLY A 444 -26.69 -19.82 -5.18
CA GLY A 444 -28.08 -19.45 -5.40
C GLY A 444 -28.89 -19.34 -4.10
N ARG A 445 -30.21 -19.16 -4.23
CA ARG A 445 -31.12 -19.11 -3.08
C ARG A 445 -32.54 -19.51 -3.45
N LEU A 446 -33.30 -19.98 -2.47
CA LEU A 446 -34.74 -20.22 -2.50
C LEU A 446 -35.41 -19.27 -1.49
N PHE A 447 -36.54 -18.67 -1.89
CA PHE A 447 -37.23 -17.62 -1.13
C PHE A 447 -38.66 -17.40 -1.67
N ASP A 448 -39.41 -16.53 -1.02
CA ASP A 448 -40.78 -16.10 -1.33
C ASP A 448 -41.79 -17.25 -1.31
N PHE A 449 -41.68 -18.17 -0.34
CA PHE A 449 -42.71 -19.21 -0.17
C PHE A 449 -44.04 -18.60 0.25
N ARG A 450 -45.08 -18.94 -0.50
CA ARG A 450 -46.43 -18.47 -0.24
C ARG A 450 -47.49 -19.49 -0.64
N ILE A 451 -48.60 -19.48 0.11
CA ILE A 451 -49.83 -20.16 -0.25
C ILE A 451 -50.75 -19.14 -0.90
N TRP A 452 -51.22 -19.45 -2.10
CA TRP A 452 -51.81 -18.44 -2.95
C TRP A 452 -53.17 -18.85 -3.56
N ASP A 453 -53.63 -20.08 -3.28
CA ASP A 453 -55.04 -20.49 -3.34
C ASP A 453 -55.30 -21.68 -2.39
N ILE A 454 -56.53 -21.81 -1.89
CA ILE A 454 -57.01 -22.98 -1.14
C ILE A 454 -58.33 -23.44 -1.76
N GLY A 455 -58.43 -24.72 -2.10
CA GLY A 455 -59.59 -25.33 -2.74
C GLY A 455 -60.83 -25.46 -1.86
N ASP A 456 -60.70 -25.22 -0.55
CA ASP A 456 -61.81 -25.09 0.37
C ASP A 456 -62.67 -23.88 -0.02
N PHE A 457 -63.95 -24.12 -0.35
CA PHE A 457 -64.84 -23.07 -0.87
C PHE A 457 -65.03 -21.90 0.11
N ARG A 458 -64.77 -22.10 1.41
CA ARG A 458 -64.82 -21.03 2.40
C ARG A 458 -63.71 -20.00 2.18
N PHE A 459 -62.55 -20.42 1.67
CA PHE A 459 -61.44 -19.55 1.31
C PHE A 459 -61.54 -18.97 -0.10
N GLU A 460 -62.52 -19.39 -0.91
CA GLU A 460 -62.61 -19.01 -2.31
C GLU A 460 -62.62 -17.48 -2.51
N LYS A 461 -63.40 -16.75 -1.72
CA LYS A 461 -63.49 -15.28 -1.81
C LYS A 461 -62.28 -14.54 -1.23
N VAL A 462 -61.38 -15.25 -0.56
CA VAL A 462 -60.08 -14.69 -0.15
C VAL A 462 -59.22 -14.55 -1.39
N PHE A 463 -59.08 -15.63 -2.15
CA PHE A 463 -58.14 -15.71 -3.28
C PHE A 463 -58.74 -15.34 -4.63
N ARG A 464 -60.07 -15.38 -4.79
CA ARG A 464 -60.76 -15.21 -6.08
C ARG A 464 -61.76 -14.06 -6.03
N THR A 465 -61.98 -13.40 -7.16
CA THR A 465 -62.86 -12.22 -7.28
C THR A 465 -64.34 -12.53 -7.07
N GLY A 466 -64.73 -13.80 -7.15
CA GLY A 466 -66.10 -14.25 -6.92
C GLY A 466 -66.19 -15.77 -6.82
N THR A 467 -67.29 -16.25 -6.26
CA THR A 467 -67.58 -17.68 -6.15
C THR A 467 -67.70 -18.33 -7.54
N GLY A 468 -66.97 -19.41 -7.77
CA GLY A 468 -66.92 -20.13 -9.04
C GLY A 468 -66.05 -19.49 -10.13
N ASN A 469 -65.41 -18.34 -9.86
CA ASN A 469 -64.54 -17.67 -10.82
C ASN A 469 -63.09 -18.17 -10.71
N LEU A 470 -62.33 -18.04 -11.81
CA LEU A 470 -60.91 -18.33 -11.85
C LEU A 470 -60.02 -17.09 -11.69
N ASP A 471 -60.61 -15.88 -11.74
CA ASP A 471 -59.85 -14.64 -11.59
C ASP A 471 -59.44 -14.43 -10.13
N HIS A 472 -58.15 -14.24 -9.87
CA HIS A 472 -57.63 -14.06 -8.51
C HIS A 472 -57.79 -12.62 -7.99
N SER A 473 -57.92 -12.51 -6.67
CA SER A 473 -57.64 -11.29 -5.91
C SER A 473 -56.12 -11.10 -5.76
N ASN A 474 -55.70 -10.05 -5.07
CA ASN A 474 -54.28 -9.83 -4.73
C ASN A 474 -53.88 -10.51 -3.40
N ALA A 475 -54.77 -11.29 -2.77
CA ALA A 475 -54.51 -11.88 -1.46
C ALA A 475 -53.66 -13.15 -1.58
N MET A 476 -52.63 -13.24 -0.76
CA MET A 476 -51.74 -14.40 -0.63
C MET A 476 -51.31 -14.51 0.84
N TYR A 477 -50.95 -15.72 1.28
CA TYR A 477 -50.33 -15.96 2.58
C TYR A 477 -48.83 -16.18 2.40
N TYR A 478 -48.02 -15.34 3.02
CA TYR A 478 -46.57 -15.29 2.88
C TYR A 478 -45.89 -15.93 4.07
N THR A 479 -44.68 -16.47 3.89
CA THR A 479 -43.84 -16.92 5.01
C THR A 479 -43.88 -15.96 6.19
N GLY A 480 -43.68 -14.67 5.94
CA GLY A 480 -43.73 -13.63 6.96
C GLY A 480 -43.75 -12.22 6.40
N GLY A 481 -43.23 -11.28 7.19
CA GLY A 481 -43.25 -9.85 6.91
C GLY A 481 -42.07 -9.29 6.12
N ASN A 482 -40.99 -10.05 5.97
CA ASN A 482 -39.73 -9.56 5.43
C ASN A 482 -39.49 -10.05 3.99
N ASP A 483 -38.63 -9.34 3.28
CA ASP A 483 -38.09 -9.77 1.98
C ASP A 483 -37.01 -10.86 2.17
N GLU A 484 -36.45 -11.30 1.05
CA GLU A 484 -35.47 -12.38 1.03
C GLU A 484 -34.10 -12.01 1.65
N ASN A 485 -33.89 -10.73 1.96
CA ASN A 485 -32.72 -10.21 2.65
C ASN A 485 -32.98 -9.95 4.13
N GLY A 486 -34.20 -10.20 4.63
CA GLY A 486 -34.61 -9.95 6.01
C GLY A 486 -35.08 -8.51 6.25
N THR A 487 -35.33 -7.73 5.20
CA THR A 487 -35.81 -6.35 5.30
C THR A 487 -37.34 -6.33 5.46
N PRO A 488 -37.90 -5.63 6.46
CA PRO A 488 -39.35 -5.52 6.63
C PRO A 488 -40.07 -4.93 5.41
N THR A 489 -41.15 -5.58 4.98
CA THR A 489 -42.04 -5.10 3.92
C THR A 489 -43.34 -4.51 4.48
N ALA A 490 -44.25 -4.03 3.62
CA ALA A 490 -45.59 -3.60 4.01
C ALA A 490 -46.45 -4.72 4.67
N LEU A 491 -46.05 -5.99 4.52
CA LEU A 491 -46.72 -7.13 5.14
C LEU A 491 -46.32 -7.33 6.61
N SER A 492 -45.26 -6.67 7.10
CA SER A 492 -44.73 -6.90 8.46
C SER A 492 -45.76 -6.69 9.58
N SER A 493 -46.70 -5.77 9.40
CA SER A 493 -47.76 -5.49 10.38
C SER A 493 -49.02 -6.35 10.18
N GLN A 494 -49.12 -7.11 9.09
CA GLN A 494 -50.33 -7.79 8.67
C GLN A 494 -50.28 -9.30 8.97
N LYS A 495 -50.17 -9.65 10.25
CA LYS A 495 -49.99 -11.04 10.72
C LYS A 495 -51.05 -12.05 10.24
N GLN A 496 -52.24 -11.59 9.86
CA GLN A 496 -53.27 -12.46 9.29
C GLN A 496 -52.79 -13.14 8.00
N TRP A 497 -51.90 -12.48 7.23
CA TRP A 497 -51.35 -12.99 5.98
C TRP A 497 -50.05 -13.77 6.16
N HIS A 498 -49.57 -13.98 7.39
CA HIS A 498 -48.34 -14.73 7.66
C HIS A 498 -48.64 -16.21 7.83
N LEU A 499 -47.72 -17.07 7.40
CA LEU A 499 -47.77 -18.51 7.64
C LEU A 499 -47.37 -18.85 9.09
N PRO A 500 -47.98 -19.89 9.70
CA PRO A 500 -48.96 -20.80 9.10
C PRO A 500 -50.35 -20.19 8.98
N ILE A 501 -51.13 -20.66 7.99
CA ILE A 501 -52.57 -20.38 7.92
C ILE A 501 -53.25 -21.06 9.10
N ARG A 502 -53.93 -20.27 9.94
CA ARG A 502 -54.52 -20.68 11.21
C ARG A 502 -55.80 -19.89 11.49
N LYS A 503 -56.41 -20.10 12.65
CA LYS A 503 -57.47 -19.21 13.14
C LYS A 503 -56.99 -17.75 13.15
N GLY A 504 -57.83 -16.85 12.66
CA GLY A 504 -57.53 -15.44 12.47
C GLY A 504 -56.88 -15.11 11.12
N SER A 505 -56.42 -16.09 10.35
CA SER A 505 -55.86 -15.86 9.01
C SER A 505 -56.91 -15.49 7.97
N HIS A 506 -58.15 -15.98 8.11
CA HIS A 506 -59.21 -15.64 7.17
C HIS A 506 -59.70 -14.19 7.41
N PRO A 507 -59.65 -13.30 6.40
CA PRO A 507 -59.85 -11.85 6.60
C PRO A 507 -61.23 -11.48 7.15
N THR A 508 -62.28 -12.25 6.80
CA THR A 508 -63.67 -11.97 7.21
C THR A 508 -64.30 -13.02 8.13
N GLU A 509 -63.65 -14.17 8.32
CA GLU A 509 -64.22 -15.33 9.03
C GLU A 509 -63.18 -15.89 10.00
N GLN A 510 -62.95 -15.17 11.10
CA GLN A 510 -61.78 -15.37 11.96
C GLN A 510 -61.63 -16.79 12.53
N ILE A 511 -62.72 -17.57 12.66
CA ILE A 511 -62.66 -18.94 13.18
C ILE A 511 -62.36 -20.00 12.11
N THR A 512 -62.36 -19.63 10.83
CA THR A 512 -62.29 -20.56 9.70
C THR A 512 -60.88 -21.09 9.49
N VAL A 513 -60.76 -22.43 9.49
CA VAL A 513 -59.55 -23.18 9.17
C VAL A 513 -59.88 -24.22 8.09
N PRO A 514 -59.02 -24.46 7.09
CA PRO A 514 -59.27 -25.41 6.02
C PRO A 514 -59.65 -26.82 6.53
N HIS A 515 -60.57 -27.49 5.85
CA HIS A 515 -60.92 -28.89 6.15
C HIS A 515 -59.98 -29.87 5.42
N ASN A 516 -59.80 -31.07 6.00
CA ASN A 516 -58.97 -32.12 5.40
C ASN A 516 -59.44 -32.50 3.99
N GLY A 517 -58.50 -32.89 3.12
CA GLY A 517 -58.78 -33.32 1.76
C GLY A 517 -58.83 -32.21 0.71
N TYR A 518 -58.99 -30.93 1.10
CA TYR A 518 -58.85 -29.82 0.15
C TYR A 518 -57.38 -29.57 -0.20
N SER A 519 -57.11 -29.35 -1.49
CA SER A 519 -55.78 -28.91 -1.97
C SER A 519 -55.54 -27.44 -1.65
N PHE A 520 -54.29 -27.10 -1.35
CA PHE A 520 -53.79 -25.73 -1.43
C PHE A 520 -52.72 -25.65 -2.52
N LEU A 521 -52.66 -24.48 -3.16
CA LEU A 521 -51.67 -24.15 -4.17
C LEU A 521 -50.62 -23.26 -3.53
N PHE A 522 -49.35 -23.56 -3.81
CA PHE A 522 -48.22 -22.79 -3.29
C PHE A 522 -47.22 -22.51 -4.40
N ASP A 523 -46.43 -21.46 -4.18
CA ASP A 523 -45.35 -21.08 -5.07
C ASP A 523 -44.19 -20.46 -4.29
N PHE A 524 -43.02 -20.45 -4.90
CA PHE A 524 -41.81 -19.80 -4.41
C PHE A 524 -40.81 -19.60 -5.54
N ARG A 525 -39.72 -18.90 -5.28
CA ARG A 525 -38.70 -18.59 -6.27
C ARG A 525 -37.35 -19.21 -5.93
N THR A 526 -36.58 -19.46 -6.96
CA THR A 526 -35.15 -19.77 -6.85
C THR A 526 -34.34 -18.85 -7.76
N ILE A 527 -33.11 -18.54 -7.33
CA ILE A 527 -32.06 -17.95 -8.17
C ILE A 527 -30.91 -18.95 -8.23
N GLY A 528 -30.35 -19.17 -9.41
CA GLY A 528 -29.21 -20.08 -9.62
C GLY A 528 -29.44 -21.10 -10.73
N ASN A 529 -28.59 -22.11 -10.78
CA ASN A 529 -28.52 -23.10 -11.86
C ASN A 529 -29.57 -24.19 -11.65
N LEU A 530 -30.85 -23.84 -11.88
CA LEU A 530 -32.04 -24.70 -11.74
C LEU A 530 -32.95 -24.62 -12.98
N TRP A 531 -32.36 -24.58 -14.17
CA TRP A 531 -33.05 -24.50 -15.46
C TRP A 531 -33.03 -25.71 -16.41
N GLN A 532 -32.45 -26.84 -16.02
CA GLN A 532 -32.30 -28.05 -16.83
C GLN A 532 -33.24 -29.18 -16.38
N PRO A 533 -33.49 -30.21 -17.23
CA PRO A 533 -34.40 -31.31 -16.90
C PRO A 533 -34.05 -32.15 -15.66
N GLY A 534 -32.77 -32.21 -15.28
CA GLY A 534 -32.32 -32.94 -14.09
C GLY A 534 -32.42 -32.14 -12.79
N GLU A 535 -33.01 -30.95 -12.83
CA GLU A 535 -33.10 -30.04 -11.69
C GLU A 535 -34.56 -29.94 -11.21
N GLY A 536 -34.73 -29.76 -9.92
CA GLY A 536 -36.04 -29.85 -9.28
C GLY A 536 -36.03 -29.36 -7.85
N ILE A 537 -37.19 -29.49 -7.22
CA ILE A 537 -37.39 -29.20 -5.80
C ILE A 537 -37.93 -30.46 -5.13
N ARG A 538 -37.28 -30.85 -4.04
CA ARG A 538 -37.76 -31.87 -3.11
C ARG A 538 -38.47 -31.20 -1.95
N ILE A 539 -39.68 -31.63 -1.65
CA ILE A 539 -40.47 -31.18 -0.51
C ILE A 539 -40.80 -32.40 0.35
N GLU A 540 -40.52 -32.32 1.64
CA GLU A 540 -40.79 -33.37 2.62
C GLU A 540 -41.85 -32.90 3.61
N PRO A 541 -43.14 -33.23 3.37
CA PRO A 541 -44.21 -32.97 4.33
C PRO A 541 -44.06 -33.80 5.60
N SER A 542 -44.30 -33.16 6.75
CA SER A 542 -44.47 -33.83 8.03
C SER A 542 -45.66 -33.25 8.79
N PHE A 543 -46.20 -34.03 9.73
CA PHE A 543 -47.49 -33.74 10.35
C PHE A 543 -47.37 -33.65 11.85
N TYR A 544 -48.06 -32.67 12.40
CA TYR A 544 -48.16 -32.41 13.83
C TYR A 544 -49.62 -32.19 14.21
N PHE A 545 -49.94 -32.37 15.48
CA PHE A 545 -51.26 -32.11 16.03
C PHE A 545 -51.20 -31.00 17.08
N ILE A 546 -52.16 -30.07 17.01
CA ILE A 546 -52.36 -29.03 18.02
C ILE A 546 -53.82 -29.10 18.52
N PRO A 547 -54.07 -29.24 19.83
CA PRO A 547 -55.42 -29.16 20.38
C PRO A 547 -56.10 -27.81 20.11
N LYS A 548 -57.44 -27.77 20.03
CA LYS A 548 -58.19 -26.49 19.88
C LYS A 548 -57.96 -25.50 21.02
N THR A 549 -57.51 -25.97 22.18
CA THR A 549 -57.15 -25.16 23.36
C THR A 549 -55.76 -24.52 23.26
N GLY A 550 -55.07 -24.68 22.14
CA GLY A 550 -53.71 -24.19 21.94
C GLY A 550 -52.63 -25.08 22.55
N GLY A 551 -51.39 -24.59 22.51
CA GLY A 551 -50.19 -25.27 22.95
C GLY A 551 -49.15 -25.44 21.84
N SER A 552 -48.19 -26.31 22.09
CA SER A 552 -47.15 -26.67 21.12
C SER A 552 -47.57 -27.85 20.27
N ALA A 553 -47.16 -27.84 19.00
CA ALA A 553 -47.45 -28.93 18.07
C ALA A 553 -46.73 -30.23 18.46
N ALA A 554 -47.47 -31.33 18.55
CA ALA A 554 -46.94 -32.67 18.84
C ALA A 554 -46.84 -33.49 17.55
N PRO A 555 -45.72 -34.19 17.27
CA PRO A 555 -45.58 -34.96 16.05
C PRO A 555 -46.56 -36.15 16.00
N VAL A 556 -47.19 -36.38 14.84
CA VAL A 556 -48.18 -37.45 14.63
C VAL A 556 -47.91 -38.23 13.35
N ASP A 557 -48.39 -39.47 13.33
CA ASP A 557 -48.49 -40.28 12.11
C ASP A 557 -49.95 -40.26 11.63
N LEU A 558 -50.13 -40.14 10.31
CA LEU A 558 -51.44 -40.15 9.66
C LEU A 558 -51.67 -41.50 8.96
N TYR A 559 -52.89 -42.01 9.08
CA TYR A 559 -53.34 -43.21 8.40
C TYR A 559 -54.64 -42.93 7.64
N TYR A 560 -54.88 -43.60 6.52
CA TYR A 560 -56.12 -43.41 5.76
C TYR A 560 -56.60 -44.73 5.17
N ASP A 561 -57.90 -44.82 4.88
CA ASP A 561 -58.49 -45.99 4.24
C ASP A 561 -58.43 -45.87 2.71
N VAL A 562 -57.93 -46.92 2.07
CA VAL A 562 -57.81 -47.04 0.60
C VAL A 562 -58.90 -47.91 -0.05
N SER A 563 -59.80 -48.53 0.72
CA SER A 563 -60.62 -49.63 0.20
C SER A 563 -62.14 -49.51 0.34
N GLY A 564 -62.67 -48.49 1.03
CA GLY A 564 -64.11 -48.19 1.10
C GLY A 564 -64.99 -49.23 1.82
N SER A 565 -64.61 -50.51 1.81
CA SER A 565 -65.21 -51.58 2.63
C SER A 565 -64.15 -52.66 2.92
N GLY A 566 -63.68 -52.69 4.16
CA GLY A 566 -62.66 -53.64 4.64
C GLY A 566 -61.57 -53.05 5.54
N ASN A 567 -61.65 -51.76 5.91
CA ASN A 567 -60.74 -51.01 6.80
C ASN A 567 -59.27 -51.42 6.67
N LYS A 568 -58.68 -51.17 5.50
CA LYS A 568 -57.21 -51.28 5.33
C LYS A 568 -56.59 -49.91 5.56
N MET A 569 -56.43 -49.55 6.84
CA MET A 569 -55.65 -48.37 7.20
C MET A 569 -54.23 -48.52 6.69
N ILE A 570 -53.77 -47.59 5.87
CA ILE A 570 -52.38 -47.49 5.45
C ILE A 570 -51.78 -46.18 5.96
N GLY A 571 -50.54 -46.26 6.42
CA GLY A 571 -49.82 -45.09 6.93
C GLY A 571 -49.31 -44.24 5.78
N VAL A 572 -49.42 -42.93 5.94
CA VAL A 572 -48.76 -41.94 5.08
C VAL A 572 -47.25 -42.23 5.08
N GLY A 573 -46.65 -42.25 3.89
CA GLY A 573 -45.25 -42.58 3.65
C GLY A 573 -44.90 -44.07 3.65
N SER A 574 -45.86 -44.95 3.92
CA SER A 574 -45.64 -46.40 3.83
C SER A 574 -45.42 -46.85 2.38
N PRO A 575 -44.79 -48.01 2.12
CA PRO A 575 -44.68 -48.55 0.77
C PRO A 575 -46.03 -48.70 0.05
N LYS A 576 -47.12 -48.92 0.80
CA LYS A 576 -48.47 -48.97 0.22
C LYS A 576 -49.00 -47.59 -0.15
N ASP A 577 -48.71 -46.55 0.63
CA ASP A 577 -49.08 -45.16 0.30
C ASP A 577 -48.45 -44.75 -1.04
N LYS A 578 -47.14 -44.98 -1.20
CA LYS A 578 -46.41 -44.69 -2.45
C LYS A 578 -46.96 -45.41 -3.68
N LEU A 579 -47.58 -46.58 -3.51
CA LEU A 579 -48.22 -47.33 -4.59
C LEU A 579 -49.68 -46.92 -4.83
N SER A 580 -50.34 -46.36 -3.81
CA SER A 580 -51.78 -46.08 -3.83
C SER A 580 -52.10 -44.62 -4.14
N TYR A 581 -51.14 -43.72 -3.94
CA TYR A 581 -51.32 -42.29 -4.11
C TYR A 581 -50.28 -41.69 -5.05
N THR A 582 -50.78 -41.09 -6.12
CA THR A 582 -50.00 -40.29 -7.07
C THR A 582 -50.78 -39.02 -7.40
N ARG A 583 -50.14 -37.86 -7.23
CA ARG A 583 -50.65 -36.54 -7.58
C ARG A 583 -50.12 -36.15 -8.95
N THR A 584 -51.05 -35.71 -9.80
CA THR A 584 -50.71 -35.04 -11.06
C THR A 584 -51.46 -33.73 -11.16
N TYR A 585 -50.80 -32.68 -11.65
CA TYR A 585 -51.44 -31.39 -11.89
C TYR A 585 -51.03 -30.79 -13.24
N ARG A 586 -51.72 -29.74 -13.67
CA ARG A 586 -51.39 -28.98 -14.89
C ARG A 586 -50.80 -27.62 -14.51
N LEU A 587 -49.61 -27.29 -15.02
CA LEU A 587 -48.96 -26.01 -14.73
C LEU A 587 -49.81 -24.81 -15.17
N ALA A 588 -50.34 -24.86 -16.40
CA ALA A 588 -51.23 -23.84 -16.95
C ALA A 588 -52.71 -24.02 -16.52
N ASP A 589 -52.96 -24.52 -15.31
CA ASP A 589 -54.32 -24.55 -14.78
C ASP A 589 -54.84 -23.14 -14.50
N GLY A 590 -56.14 -22.90 -14.69
CA GLY A 590 -56.74 -21.58 -14.52
C GLY A 590 -56.73 -21.12 -13.06
N LEU A 591 -56.89 -22.05 -12.11
CA LEU A 591 -56.72 -21.77 -10.67
C LEU A 591 -55.28 -21.42 -10.33
N ARG A 592 -54.34 -21.63 -11.27
CA ARG A 592 -52.96 -21.25 -11.12
C ARG A 592 -52.59 -19.88 -11.66
N ASN A 593 -53.52 -19.17 -12.31
CA ASN A 593 -53.43 -17.75 -12.70
C ASN A 593 -52.04 -17.28 -13.19
N ILE A 594 -51.28 -18.19 -13.81
CA ILE A 594 -49.96 -17.89 -14.33
C ILE A 594 -50.17 -17.08 -15.60
N SER A 595 -49.48 -15.95 -15.72
CA SER A 595 -49.63 -15.10 -16.89
C SER A 595 -49.27 -15.86 -18.17
N GLY A 596 -50.01 -15.61 -19.25
CA GLY A 596 -49.70 -16.22 -20.55
C GLY A 596 -48.30 -15.87 -21.05
N GLY A 597 -47.79 -14.68 -20.69
CA GLY A 597 -46.41 -14.26 -20.96
C GLY A 597 -45.40 -15.19 -20.29
N GLU A 598 -45.54 -15.44 -19.00
CA GLU A 598 -44.66 -16.32 -18.22
C GLU A 598 -44.69 -17.77 -18.71
N LEU A 599 -45.89 -18.31 -18.99
CA LEU A 599 -46.06 -19.65 -19.58
C LEU A 599 -45.39 -19.76 -20.95
N SER A 600 -45.57 -18.75 -21.81
CA SER A 600 -44.97 -18.73 -23.15
C SER A 600 -43.44 -18.61 -23.11
N THR A 601 -42.88 -17.84 -22.17
CA THR A 601 -41.44 -17.73 -21.94
C THR A 601 -40.83 -19.07 -21.53
N ALA A 602 -41.45 -19.75 -20.56
CA ALA A 602 -40.99 -21.06 -20.10
C ALA A 602 -41.09 -22.13 -21.21
N ALA A 603 -42.21 -22.17 -21.93
CA ALA A 603 -42.39 -23.07 -23.07
C ALA A 603 -41.39 -22.79 -24.19
N SER A 604 -41.11 -21.52 -24.49
CA SER A 604 -40.13 -21.12 -25.51
C SER A 604 -38.73 -21.58 -25.13
N TYR A 605 -38.36 -21.47 -23.85
CA TYR A 605 -37.07 -21.97 -23.39
C TYR A 605 -36.98 -23.49 -23.55
N GLU A 606 -38.00 -24.23 -23.13
CA GLU A 606 -38.05 -25.69 -23.28
C GLU A 606 -37.92 -26.11 -24.76
N TYR A 607 -38.69 -25.48 -25.64
CA TYR A 607 -38.67 -25.76 -27.07
C TYR A 607 -37.29 -25.51 -27.70
N ASN A 608 -36.66 -24.37 -27.39
CA ASN A 608 -35.43 -23.93 -28.06
C ASN A 608 -34.14 -24.48 -27.43
N TYR A 609 -34.13 -24.74 -26.12
CA TYR A 609 -32.90 -25.06 -25.38
C TYR A 609 -32.91 -26.40 -24.63
N ILE A 610 -34.09 -27.01 -24.45
CA ILE A 610 -34.20 -28.35 -23.83
C ILE A 610 -34.41 -29.41 -24.91
N LEU A 611 -35.33 -29.18 -25.85
CA LEU A 611 -35.55 -30.12 -26.95
C LEU A 611 -34.33 -30.20 -27.86
N THR A 612 -34.07 -31.39 -28.37
CA THR A 612 -33.15 -31.63 -29.47
C THR A 612 -33.72 -31.10 -30.79
N GLU A 613 -32.85 -30.93 -31.79
CA GLU A 613 -33.28 -30.54 -33.14
C GLU A 613 -34.25 -31.56 -33.75
N ALA A 614 -34.04 -32.86 -33.51
CA ALA A 614 -34.91 -33.92 -33.99
C ALA A 614 -36.33 -33.84 -33.40
N GLU A 615 -36.45 -33.55 -32.11
CA GLU A 615 -37.75 -33.39 -31.43
C GLU A 615 -38.51 -32.15 -31.93
N ARG A 616 -37.80 -31.02 -32.13
CA ARG A 616 -38.38 -29.82 -32.76
C ARG A 616 -38.87 -30.09 -34.19
N GLY A 617 -38.18 -30.94 -34.94
CA GLY A 617 -38.60 -31.35 -36.28
C GLY A 617 -39.93 -32.10 -36.31
N GLN A 618 -40.29 -32.79 -35.22
CA GLN A 618 -41.53 -33.59 -35.11
C GLN A 618 -42.75 -32.76 -34.69
N THR A 619 -42.55 -31.70 -33.91
CA THR A 619 -43.64 -30.86 -33.39
C THR A 619 -43.26 -29.39 -33.52
N ASN A 620 -43.95 -28.64 -34.39
CA ASN A 620 -43.74 -27.19 -34.48
C ASN A 620 -44.16 -26.45 -33.20
N TRP A 621 -43.70 -25.20 -33.05
CA TRP A 621 -43.96 -24.34 -31.89
C TRP A 621 -45.44 -24.29 -31.46
N LEU A 622 -46.38 -24.04 -32.37
CA LEU A 622 -47.80 -23.91 -32.02
C LEU A 622 -48.35 -25.19 -31.39
N LYS A 623 -48.08 -26.34 -32.02
CA LYS A 623 -48.48 -27.65 -31.48
C LYS A 623 -47.76 -27.98 -30.18
N PHE A 624 -46.49 -27.59 -30.04
CA PHE A 624 -45.74 -27.78 -28.80
C PHE A 624 -46.36 -26.97 -27.67
N TYR A 625 -46.66 -25.69 -27.90
CA TYR A 625 -47.26 -24.81 -26.89
C TYR A 625 -48.66 -25.29 -26.46
N GLU A 626 -49.50 -25.74 -27.39
CA GLU A 626 -50.80 -26.35 -27.05
C GLU A 626 -50.65 -27.61 -26.17
N LYS A 627 -49.63 -28.43 -26.42
CA LYS A 627 -49.32 -29.61 -25.59
C LYS A 627 -48.77 -29.19 -24.23
N TYR A 628 -47.89 -28.19 -24.18
CA TYR A 628 -47.32 -27.63 -22.96
C TYR A 628 -48.44 -27.14 -22.02
N LEU A 629 -49.41 -26.38 -22.53
CA LEU A 629 -50.55 -25.89 -21.75
C LEU A 629 -51.46 -27.00 -21.22
N LYS A 630 -51.44 -28.19 -21.82
CA LYS A 630 -52.26 -29.34 -21.39
C LYS A 630 -51.46 -30.40 -20.64
N ARG A 631 -50.15 -30.18 -20.45
CA ARG A 631 -49.25 -31.14 -19.82
C ARG A 631 -49.66 -31.40 -18.38
N LYS A 632 -49.79 -32.69 -18.04
CA LYS A 632 -49.91 -33.15 -16.66
C LYS A 632 -48.51 -33.50 -16.15
N THR A 633 -48.18 -32.99 -14.97
CA THR A 633 -46.93 -33.24 -14.27
C THR A 633 -47.24 -34.06 -13.03
N GLU A 634 -46.58 -35.21 -12.89
CA GLU A 634 -46.58 -36.00 -11.67
C GLU A 634 -45.60 -35.39 -10.69
N ILE A 635 -46.01 -35.23 -9.43
CA ILE A 635 -45.18 -34.59 -8.40
C ILE A 635 -45.07 -35.33 -7.08
N SER A 636 -45.87 -36.36 -6.80
CA SER A 636 -45.82 -37.02 -5.49
C SER A 636 -45.30 -38.45 -5.54
N GLU A 637 -44.58 -38.87 -4.50
CA GLU A 637 -44.34 -40.28 -4.19
C GLU A 637 -45.02 -40.64 -2.85
N GLY A 638 -46.34 -40.80 -2.87
CA GLY A 638 -47.16 -40.84 -1.64
C GLY A 638 -47.36 -39.45 -1.03
N TYR A 639 -47.95 -39.38 0.17
CA TYR A 639 -48.22 -38.10 0.85
C TYR A 639 -47.00 -37.49 1.55
N ASN A 640 -45.91 -38.24 1.73
CA ASN A 640 -44.75 -37.78 2.51
C ASN A 640 -43.57 -37.26 1.66
N LEU A 641 -43.73 -37.18 0.35
CA LEU A 641 -42.71 -36.69 -0.56
C LEU A 641 -43.33 -36.10 -1.83
N GLU A 642 -43.00 -34.84 -2.10
CA GLU A 642 -43.30 -34.17 -3.37
C GLU A 642 -41.97 -33.80 -4.07
N ILE A 643 -41.82 -34.16 -5.33
CA ILE A 643 -40.75 -33.75 -6.23
C ILE A 643 -41.36 -32.87 -7.32
N LEU A 644 -41.02 -31.58 -7.31
CA LEU A 644 -41.36 -30.67 -8.40
C LEU A 644 -40.25 -30.75 -9.46
N PRO A 645 -40.47 -31.40 -10.62
CA PRO A 645 -39.48 -31.44 -11.70
C PRO A 645 -39.44 -30.08 -12.43
N TYR A 646 -38.47 -29.89 -13.34
CA TYR A 646 -38.38 -28.67 -14.15
C TYR A 646 -39.67 -28.29 -14.90
N THR A 647 -40.59 -29.23 -15.13
CA THR A 647 -41.90 -28.98 -15.75
C THR A 647 -42.93 -28.34 -14.81
N SER A 648 -42.57 -28.14 -13.54
CA SER A 648 -43.35 -27.46 -12.50
C SER A 648 -42.99 -26.00 -12.27
N ARG A 649 -42.07 -25.46 -13.07
CA ARG A 649 -41.60 -24.07 -12.97
C ARG A 649 -41.76 -23.29 -14.26
N THR A 650 -41.67 -21.99 -14.10
CA THR A 650 -41.51 -21.01 -15.19
C THR A 650 -40.20 -20.23 -15.02
N LEU A 651 -39.92 -19.34 -15.98
CA LEU A 651 -38.70 -18.52 -16.02
C LEU A 651 -39.07 -17.05 -15.94
N VAL A 652 -38.62 -16.38 -14.87
CA VAL A 652 -39.04 -15.02 -14.51
C VAL A 652 -37.86 -14.08 -14.25
N GLY A 653 -36.68 -14.43 -14.79
CA GLY A 653 -35.50 -13.61 -14.64
C GLY A 653 -35.61 -12.23 -15.32
N PRO A 654 -34.70 -11.31 -15.00
CA PRO A 654 -34.78 -9.93 -15.44
C PRO A 654 -34.73 -9.80 -16.96
N THR A 655 -35.58 -8.93 -17.51
CA THR A 655 -35.62 -8.57 -18.94
C THR A 655 -35.00 -7.20 -19.22
N ASN A 656 -34.97 -6.32 -18.22
CA ASN A 656 -34.18 -5.08 -18.27
C ASN A 656 -32.75 -5.41 -17.86
N ILE A 657 -31.88 -5.58 -18.86
CA ILE A 657 -30.49 -6.03 -18.67
C ILE A 657 -29.50 -5.10 -19.37
N PRO A 658 -28.26 -4.98 -18.84
CA PRO A 658 -27.20 -4.23 -19.50
C PRO A 658 -26.89 -4.73 -20.91
N ASN A 659 -26.40 -3.82 -21.77
CA ASN A 659 -25.91 -4.18 -23.10
C ASN A 659 -24.79 -5.21 -23.03
N GLY A 660 -24.84 -6.24 -23.88
CA GLY A 660 -23.85 -7.34 -23.92
C GLY A 660 -24.18 -8.52 -23.00
N VAL A 661 -25.14 -8.40 -22.09
CA VAL A 661 -25.64 -9.54 -21.30
C VAL A 661 -26.53 -10.43 -22.17
N ASN A 662 -26.37 -11.75 -22.06
CA ASN A 662 -27.19 -12.71 -22.79
C ASN A 662 -28.63 -12.73 -22.21
N PRO A 663 -29.66 -12.36 -22.99
CA PRO A 663 -31.05 -12.34 -22.52
C PRO A 663 -31.55 -13.69 -22.02
N ILE A 664 -31.06 -14.78 -22.60
CA ILE A 664 -31.45 -16.14 -22.23
C ILE A 664 -30.85 -16.54 -20.88
N ALA A 665 -29.60 -16.13 -20.61
CA ALA A 665 -28.98 -16.35 -19.30
C ALA A 665 -29.70 -15.55 -18.21
N ALA A 666 -30.06 -14.31 -18.51
CA ALA A 666 -30.85 -13.47 -17.61
C ALA A 666 -32.23 -14.04 -17.31
N VAL A 667 -33.06 -14.32 -18.32
CA VAL A 667 -34.44 -14.80 -18.10
C VAL A 667 -34.48 -16.14 -17.38
N ARG A 668 -33.53 -17.04 -17.64
CA ARG A 668 -33.53 -18.36 -17.02
C ARG A 668 -32.97 -18.37 -15.61
N SER A 669 -32.31 -17.30 -15.17
CA SER A 669 -31.57 -17.24 -13.90
C SER A 669 -32.44 -17.23 -12.65
N VAL A 670 -33.71 -16.82 -12.80
CA VAL A 670 -34.72 -16.85 -11.75
C VAL A 670 -35.84 -17.77 -12.18
N GLN A 671 -36.16 -18.74 -11.34
CA GLN A 671 -37.22 -19.70 -11.58
C GLN A 671 -38.34 -19.48 -10.58
N HIS A 672 -39.57 -19.66 -11.06
CA HIS A 672 -40.76 -19.58 -10.23
C HIS A 672 -41.40 -20.96 -10.22
N TRP A 673 -41.41 -21.58 -9.04
CA TRP A 673 -41.87 -22.95 -8.82
C TRP A 673 -43.30 -22.98 -8.32
N TYR A 674 -44.08 -23.91 -8.83
CA TYR A 674 -45.48 -24.08 -8.48
C TYR A 674 -45.72 -25.49 -7.98
N GLY A 675 -46.40 -25.62 -6.85
CA GLY A 675 -46.78 -26.90 -6.27
C GLY A 675 -48.26 -26.96 -5.88
N GLU A 676 -48.67 -28.11 -5.41
CA GLU A 676 -50.00 -28.35 -4.84
C GLU A 676 -49.91 -29.49 -3.84
N TYR A 677 -50.61 -29.35 -2.72
CA TYR A 677 -50.63 -30.37 -1.69
C TYR A 677 -51.99 -30.44 -0.99
N ASN A 678 -52.35 -31.62 -0.50
CA ASN A 678 -53.54 -31.86 0.33
C ASN A 678 -53.23 -32.99 1.32
N LEU A 679 -53.90 -32.98 2.47
CA LEU A 679 -53.94 -34.13 3.37
C LEU A 679 -54.90 -35.20 2.83
N PRO A 680 -54.77 -36.48 3.25
CA PRO A 680 -55.82 -37.47 3.04
C PRO A 680 -57.19 -36.91 3.49
N ILE A 681 -58.29 -37.36 2.86
CA ILE A 681 -59.62 -36.77 3.09
C ILE A 681 -60.05 -36.87 4.56
N ALA A 682 -59.97 -38.06 5.15
CA ALA A 682 -60.35 -38.30 6.55
C ALA A 682 -59.26 -39.16 7.20
N PRO A 683 -58.13 -38.55 7.60
CA PRO A 683 -57.02 -39.29 8.17
C PRO A 683 -57.31 -39.67 9.62
N TYR A 684 -56.94 -40.88 10.01
CA TYR A 684 -56.79 -41.27 11.40
C TYR A 684 -55.44 -40.78 11.92
N ILE A 685 -55.43 -40.20 13.12
CA ILE A 685 -54.28 -39.51 13.70
C ILE A 685 -53.80 -40.29 14.91
N LEU A 686 -52.51 -40.69 14.93
CA LEU A 686 -51.90 -41.35 16.08
C LEU A 686 -50.63 -40.60 16.51
N PRO A 687 -50.21 -40.67 17.79
CA PRO A 687 -48.90 -40.19 18.20
C PRO A 687 -47.79 -40.80 17.33
N LYS A 688 -46.80 -39.99 16.93
CA LYS A 688 -45.71 -40.46 16.06
C LYS A 688 -44.99 -41.66 16.65
N GLY A 689 -44.75 -42.68 15.82
CA GLY A 689 -44.08 -43.93 16.20
C GLY A 689 -45.03 -44.99 16.78
N THR A 690 -46.34 -44.74 16.83
CA THR A 690 -47.32 -45.75 17.25
C THR A 690 -47.32 -46.93 16.29
N ASN A 691 -47.05 -48.13 16.81
CA ASN A 691 -47.07 -49.35 16.01
C ASN A 691 -48.53 -49.81 15.79
N ILE A 692 -49.08 -49.47 14.63
CA ILE A 692 -50.48 -49.76 14.30
C ILE A 692 -50.83 -51.26 14.30
N VAL A 693 -49.87 -52.14 14.02
CA VAL A 693 -50.10 -53.61 14.05
C VAL A 693 -50.25 -54.11 15.48
N THR A 694 -49.44 -53.58 16.39
CA THR A 694 -49.55 -53.90 17.82
C THR A 694 -50.86 -53.35 18.39
N LEU A 695 -51.23 -52.13 18.00
CA LEU A 695 -52.50 -51.51 18.38
C LEU A 695 -53.69 -52.33 17.86
N ALA A 696 -53.70 -52.70 16.58
CA ALA A 696 -54.74 -53.56 16.02
C ALA A 696 -54.84 -54.90 16.75
N THR A 697 -53.69 -55.51 17.10
CA THR A 697 -53.67 -56.77 17.86
C THR A 697 -54.30 -56.61 19.24
N HIS A 698 -54.06 -55.48 19.92
CA HIS A 698 -54.67 -55.16 21.21
C HIS A 698 -56.21 -55.12 21.14
N TYR A 699 -56.75 -54.58 20.05
CA TYR A 699 -58.19 -54.45 19.80
C TYR A 699 -58.80 -55.61 18.99
N GLY A 700 -58.17 -56.79 18.99
CA GLY A 700 -58.77 -58.00 18.38
C GLY A 700 -58.57 -58.15 16.87
N GLY A 701 -57.60 -57.43 16.30
CA GLY A 701 -57.12 -57.58 14.92
C GLY A 701 -57.69 -56.58 13.91
N ALA A 702 -58.57 -55.68 14.33
CA ALA A 702 -59.14 -54.63 13.50
C ALA A 702 -59.13 -53.29 14.26
N LEU A 703 -58.99 -52.19 13.51
CA LEU A 703 -59.17 -50.84 14.02
C LEU A 703 -60.28 -50.16 13.23
N ASP A 704 -61.08 -49.34 13.90
CA ASP A 704 -62.16 -48.57 13.27
C ASP A 704 -62.09 -47.06 13.51
N GLY A 705 -61.09 -46.61 14.27
CA GLY A 705 -60.83 -45.20 14.54
C GLY A 705 -61.50 -44.65 15.79
N HIS A 706 -62.29 -45.45 16.51
CA HIS A 706 -62.91 -45.06 17.79
C HIS A 706 -62.05 -45.42 19.01
N GLU A 707 -60.89 -46.06 18.80
CA GLU A 707 -59.95 -46.40 19.85
C GLU A 707 -59.36 -45.14 20.50
N GLN A 708 -59.14 -45.17 21.81
CA GLN A 708 -58.73 -43.99 22.61
C GLN A 708 -57.38 -43.38 22.18
N GLU A 709 -56.54 -44.17 21.51
CA GLU A 709 -55.23 -43.74 21.00
C GLU A 709 -55.34 -42.80 19.81
N PHE A 710 -56.46 -42.84 19.07
CA PHE A 710 -56.72 -41.92 17.97
C PHE A 710 -57.02 -40.52 18.50
N ILE A 711 -56.28 -39.54 17.98
CA ILE A 711 -56.33 -38.15 18.42
C ILE A 711 -57.41 -37.39 17.62
N SER A 712 -58.25 -36.62 18.32
CA SER A 712 -59.28 -35.74 17.73
C SER A 712 -59.39 -34.42 18.50
N GLY A 713 -60.22 -33.48 18.02
CA GLY A 713 -60.53 -32.23 18.75
C GLY A 713 -59.48 -31.12 18.57
N GLY A 714 -58.77 -31.10 17.45
CA GLY A 714 -57.66 -30.19 17.21
C GLY A 714 -57.45 -29.86 15.73
N TYR A 715 -56.19 -29.60 15.40
CA TYR A 715 -55.71 -29.27 14.07
C TYR A 715 -54.55 -30.17 13.68
N ILE A 716 -54.53 -30.60 12.42
CA ILE A 716 -53.36 -31.17 11.78
C ILE A 716 -52.54 -30.02 11.19
N LEU A 717 -51.36 -29.79 11.73
CA LEU A 717 -50.39 -28.83 11.21
C LEU A 717 -49.49 -29.52 10.18
N VAL A 718 -49.44 -28.98 8.97
CA VAL A 718 -48.53 -29.42 7.91
C VAL A 718 -47.25 -28.59 7.96
N LYS A 719 -46.12 -29.29 7.98
CA LYS A 719 -44.78 -28.71 7.95
C LYS A 719 -44.05 -29.14 6.69
N PHE A 720 -43.41 -28.21 5.99
CA PHE A 720 -42.57 -28.48 4.82
C PHE A 720 -41.09 -28.28 5.12
N GLU A 721 -40.29 -29.26 4.71
CA GLU A 721 -38.86 -29.07 4.45
C GLU A 721 -38.66 -29.03 2.94
N ILE A 722 -37.97 -28.00 2.43
CA ILE A 722 -37.86 -27.70 1.00
C ILE A 722 -36.37 -27.68 0.63
N TYR A 723 -36.01 -28.44 -0.41
CA TYR A 723 -34.65 -28.58 -0.90
C TYR A 723 -34.57 -28.50 -2.41
N THR A 724 -33.44 -28.04 -2.94
CA THR A 724 -33.12 -28.22 -4.36
C THR A 724 -32.46 -29.56 -4.62
N VAL A 725 -32.77 -30.11 -5.79
CA VAL A 725 -32.15 -31.33 -6.33
C VAL A 725 -31.57 -31.06 -7.71
N LYS A 726 -30.47 -31.75 -8.03
CA LYS A 726 -29.81 -31.68 -9.34
C LYS A 726 -29.48 -33.08 -9.85
N ASN A 727 -29.08 -33.17 -11.13
CA ASN A 727 -28.61 -34.39 -11.78
C ASN A 727 -29.62 -35.55 -11.80
N SER A 728 -30.93 -35.25 -11.77
CA SER A 728 -32.01 -36.23 -11.69
C SER A 728 -31.96 -37.12 -10.45
N ASP A 729 -31.24 -36.69 -9.40
CA ASP A 729 -31.16 -37.40 -8.13
C ASP A 729 -32.09 -36.74 -7.10
N ALA A 730 -33.29 -37.30 -6.99
CA ALA A 730 -34.31 -36.86 -6.05
C ALA A 730 -33.91 -37.06 -4.57
N GLY A 731 -32.84 -37.81 -4.27
CA GLY A 731 -32.34 -38.04 -2.92
C GLY A 731 -31.39 -36.95 -2.40
N THR A 732 -30.88 -36.10 -3.29
CA THR A 732 -29.97 -35.00 -2.92
C THR A 732 -30.71 -33.91 -2.14
N ARG A 733 -29.94 -33.15 -1.34
CA ARG A 733 -30.39 -31.89 -0.73
C ARG A 733 -29.25 -30.90 -0.94
N ILE A 734 -29.35 -30.06 -1.96
CA ILE A 734 -28.26 -29.15 -2.34
C ILE A 734 -28.38 -27.83 -1.57
N LEU A 735 -29.46 -27.09 -1.81
CA LEU A 735 -29.87 -25.95 -1.00
C LEU A 735 -31.09 -26.32 -0.17
N GLY A 736 -31.24 -25.74 1.02
CA GLY A 736 -32.40 -25.94 1.88
C GLY A 736 -33.01 -24.62 2.36
N TYR A 737 -34.33 -24.55 2.43
CA TYR A 737 -35.04 -23.38 3.00
C TYR A 737 -34.72 -23.20 4.49
N LYS A 738 -34.33 -24.31 5.13
CA LYS A 738 -33.66 -24.34 6.43
C LYS A 738 -32.37 -25.16 6.27
N ALA A 739 -31.26 -24.46 6.08
CA ALA A 739 -29.91 -24.99 6.00
C ALA A 739 -29.18 -24.86 7.35
N PRO A 740 -27.96 -25.41 7.50
CA PRO A 740 -27.16 -25.24 8.71
C PRO A 740 -26.88 -23.78 9.08
N GLU A 741 -26.50 -22.95 8.09
CA GLU A 741 -26.12 -21.55 8.29
C GLU A 741 -27.28 -20.56 8.09
N ALA A 742 -28.25 -20.91 7.23
CA ALA A 742 -29.36 -20.03 6.89
C ALA A 742 -30.73 -20.67 7.17
N ASN A 743 -31.59 -19.94 7.87
CA ASN A 743 -32.99 -20.31 8.06
C ASN A 743 -33.90 -19.31 7.35
N MET A 744 -34.22 -19.59 6.08
CA MET A 744 -34.98 -18.68 5.24
C MET A 744 -36.38 -18.42 5.76
N TRP A 745 -37.01 -19.41 6.41
CA TRP A 745 -38.28 -19.20 7.11
C TRP A 745 -38.18 -18.07 8.14
N ALA A 746 -37.09 -18.03 8.92
CA ALA A 746 -36.88 -16.99 9.92
C ALA A 746 -36.44 -15.66 9.30
N ILE A 747 -35.63 -15.67 8.24
CA ILE A 747 -35.19 -14.47 7.52
C ILE A 747 -36.41 -13.71 6.98
N GLU A 748 -37.36 -14.41 6.36
CA GLU A 748 -38.62 -13.84 5.86
C GLU A 748 -39.61 -13.47 6.98
N GLY A 749 -39.27 -13.79 8.23
CA GLY A 749 -40.06 -13.41 9.40
C GLY A 749 -41.24 -14.33 9.68
N GLN A 750 -41.11 -15.63 9.43
CA GLN A 750 -42.14 -16.60 9.83
C GLN A 750 -42.41 -16.51 11.32
N MET A 751 -43.70 -16.46 11.66
CA MET A 751 -44.10 -16.31 13.03
C MET A 751 -43.83 -17.58 13.85
N THR A 752 -43.44 -17.38 15.10
CA THR A 752 -43.15 -18.47 16.04
C THR A 752 -44.25 -18.68 17.07
N THR A 753 -45.13 -17.69 17.25
CA THR A 753 -46.28 -17.76 18.16
C THR A 753 -47.44 -16.92 17.66
N ASP A 754 -48.66 -17.30 18.03
CA ASP A 754 -49.84 -16.45 17.91
C ASP A 754 -50.85 -16.76 19.02
N THR A 755 -51.91 -15.96 19.13
CA THR A 755 -53.02 -16.20 20.06
C THR A 755 -54.34 -16.12 19.31
N ASP A 756 -55.21 -17.10 19.51
CA ASP A 756 -56.53 -17.12 18.86
C ASP A 756 -57.50 -16.07 19.46
N GLU A 757 -58.68 -15.96 18.87
CA GLU A 757 -59.76 -15.08 19.31
C GLU A 757 -60.26 -15.35 20.74
N MET A 758 -59.97 -16.53 21.29
CA MET A 758 -60.34 -16.96 22.65
C MET A 758 -59.20 -16.78 23.67
N GLY A 759 -58.03 -16.30 23.24
CA GLY A 759 -56.87 -16.13 24.11
C GLY A 759 -56.00 -17.37 24.26
N HIS A 760 -56.22 -18.43 23.46
CA HIS A 760 -55.39 -19.63 23.50
C HIS A 760 -54.08 -19.40 22.75
N PRO A 761 -52.92 -19.69 23.38
CA PRO A 761 -51.62 -19.50 22.73
C PRO A 761 -51.28 -20.67 21.80
N PHE A 762 -50.68 -20.36 20.66
CA PHE A 762 -50.16 -21.33 19.69
C PHE A 762 -48.66 -21.09 19.49
N SER A 763 -47.88 -22.17 19.37
CA SER A 763 -46.45 -22.10 19.07
C SER A 763 -46.13 -22.85 17.77
N PHE A 764 -45.31 -22.21 16.93
CA PHE A 764 -44.94 -22.67 15.60
C PHE A 764 -43.42 -22.71 15.45
N SER A 765 -42.98 -23.56 14.53
CA SER A 765 -41.59 -23.79 14.16
C SER A 765 -41.37 -23.51 12.68
N SER A 766 -40.11 -23.31 12.28
CA SER A 766 -39.76 -23.07 10.88
C SER A 766 -40.31 -24.14 9.93
N GLY A 767 -41.00 -23.72 8.88
CA GLY A 767 -41.63 -24.61 7.89
C GLY A 767 -43.06 -25.04 8.22
N ASP A 768 -43.64 -24.57 9.33
CA ASP A 768 -45.05 -24.81 9.65
C ASP A 768 -45.93 -23.89 8.78
N ILE A 769 -46.71 -24.45 7.85
CA ILE A 769 -47.33 -23.67 6.76
C ILE A 769 -48.86 -23.57 6.82
N ILE A 770 -49.57 -24.57 7.33
CA ILE A 770 -51.05 -24.56 7.32
C ILE A 770 -51.62 -25.53 8.36
N LEU A 771 -52.66 -25.09 9.04
CA LEU A 771 -53.49 -25.93 9.92
C LEU A 771 -54.71 -26.43 9.14
N PHE A 772 -55.08 -27.69 9.35
CA PHE A 772 -56.33 -28.28 8.90
C PHE A 772 -57.16 -28.75 10.10
N GLU A 773 -58.47 -28.62 10.05
CA GLU A 773 -59.33 -29.15 11.12
C GLU A 773 -59.26 -30.68 11.18
N SER A 774 -58.93 -31.28 12.33
CA SER A 774 -58.82 -32.74 12.43
C SER A 774 -60.15 -33.46 12.25
N ASP A 775 -61.24 -32.84 12.71
CA ASP A 775 -62.55 -33.48 12.85
C ASP A 775 -63.45 -33.33 11.61
N PHE A 776 -63.03 -32.47 10.67
CA PHE A 776 -63.80 -32.12 9.48
C PHE A 776 -62.99 -32.34 8.20
N SER A 777 -63.68 -32.76 7.16
CA SER A 777 -63.12 -33.04 5.85
C SER A 777 -64.04 -32.54 4.74
N VAL A 778 -63.51 -32.44 3.54
CA VAL A 778 -64.28 -32.21 2.31
C VAL A 778 -65.49 -33.15 2.18
N ARG A 779 -65.44 -34.38 2.72
CA ARG A 779 -66.58 -35.29 2.73
C ARG A 779 -67.74 -34.76 3.57
N ASN A 780 -67.45 -34.17 4.73
CA ASN A 780 -68.48 -33.61 5.63
C ASN A 780 -69.23 -32.46 4.95
N ASP A 781 -68.53 -31.65 4.15
CA ASP A 781 -69.11 -30.47 3.50
C ASP A 781 -70.07 -30.83 2.35
N TYR A 782 -69.74 -31.86 1.56
CA TYR A 782 -70.59 -32.30 0.45
C TYR A 782 -71.69 -33.28 0.86
N GLN A 783 -71.57 -33.97 2.01
CA GLN A 783 -72.65 -34.81 2.54
C GLN A 783 -73.84 -34.00 3.08
N GLY A 784 -73.64 -32.73 3.43
CA GLY A 784 -74.69 -31.81 3.87
C GLY A 784 -75.52 -31.16 2.74
N GLN A 785 -75.12 -31.28 1.47
CA GLN A 785 -75.83 -30.71 0.31
C GLN A 785 -76.82 -31.66 -0.38
N GLY A 786 -77.17 -32.78 0.25
CA GLY A 786 -78.38 -33.52 -0.08
C GLY A 786 -79.62 -32.86 0.51
N LYS A 787 -80.09 -31.76 -0.08
CA LYS A 787 -81.48 -31.28 0.08
C LYS A 787 -82.10 -30.95 -1.25
#